data_AF-A0A7Y4XPA9-F1
#
_entry.id   AF-A0A7Y4XPA9-F1
#
_cell.length_a   1.000
_cell.length_b   1.000
_cell.length_c   1.000
_cell.angle_alpha   90.00
_cell.angle_beta   90.00
_cell.angle_gamma   90.00
#
_symmetry.space_group_name_H-M   'P 1'
#
loop_
_entity.id
_entity.type
_entity.pdbx_description
1 polymer ?
#
loop_
_entity_poly.entity_id
_entity_poly.type
_entity_poly.pdbx_seq_one_letter_code
_entity_poly.pdbx_strand_id
1 'polypeptide(L)'
;MKYFVCVTLVFFSLPLFALDGAETIAPKTRIIKSLSWYSDQADRWEEKVRQEPANADAWLNFYAASRYSQKSLASLSSIASQAQKVISGTFEAKLIQALNEGYSENSMKLLMEAYAMKPQQSATYGPLMLANEIRMNTADRKEFGSKLLSSGQVSQALLSYSYNVLMSIESSAVLFIDGDNTTLPLFILQDVMNVRKDVTVLSLDLLTSEAYRTQKLKNSSLEFSLGSGDEDIKKMICSGLPEQNPSKKFYYALTIGGNNISSINNELYVVGLASQHSKARLDNISVIKENLEKRFMLDYLRVDFNGENEFSAGKVMSSNYLISMLLLNDHYVKTGELGKAEELKKLVAKIAAETGKQALVENFLHREEEVPLAPPVIISLDLKKMEVSLRQVKDNLYAYNTEVTNAQYNLFLNYLKTNHLTDTYEKAKIDLSQYDKTSQAFFNGYHTYLDPAIKTRGSVTQRTNFRNYPAVNISYEGAIAYCEWLTEQYNGNADRKYKKVKFRLPTVKEWQIAALGYVDFASWNLDENTVKVTIPPPGNEDEIVKGKETVIPVDNTVLYPWFKAYNYRNKAQNRRNCFLGNFKAPEDCKPCASPSVGMDGYSMMGPVASYFPNGMGLFDVVGNVAEMTEEKGRAAGGSWNHSPDESTIRSINEYKGPDATIGFRIFMDIIEK
;
A
#
# COMPACT_ATOMS: atom_id res chain seq x y z
N MET A 1 -27.08 61.26 4.44
CA MET A 1 -28.27 61.13 5.32
C MET A 1 -28.77 59.69 5.18
N LYS A 2 -28.09 58.67 5.72
CA LYS A 2 -28.14 58.14 7.09
C LYS A 2 -29.56 58.00 7.65
N TYR A 3 -30.14 56.81 7.53
CA TYR A 3 -31.12 56.29 8.49
C TYR A 3 -30.69 54.88 8.92
N PHE A 4 -30.31 54.80 10.19
CA PHE A 4 -29.99 53.58 10.93
C PHE A 4 -31.30 52.88 11.28
N VAL A 5 -31.46 51.60 10.92
CA VAL A 5 -32.51 50.74 11.48
C VAL A 5 -31.89 49.95 12.61
N CYS A 6 -32.35 50.25 13.83
CA CYS A 6 -31.99 49.57 15.06
C CYS A 6 -32.90 48.34 15.19
N VAL A 7 -32.33 47.13 15.05
CA VAL A 7 -33.05 45.88 15.35
C VAL A 7 -32.65 45.43 16.75
N THR A 8 -33.57 45.61 17.69
CA THR A 8 -33.53 45.04 19.04
C THR A 8 -33.56 43.52 18.98
N LEU A 9 -32.43 42.88 19.30
CA LEU A 9 -32.32 41.45 19.55
C LEU A 9 -32.94 41.13 20.91
N VAL A 10 -34.12 40.52 20.89
CA VAL A 10 -34.74 39.87 22.05
C VAL A 10 -33.95 38.58 22.32
N PHE A 11 -33.19 38.54 23.41
CA PHE A 11 -32.58 37.33 23.92
C PHE A 11 -33.68 36.38 24.39
N PHE A 12 -34.01 35.37 23.58
CA PHE A 12 -34.69 34.17 24.07
C PHE A 12 -33.71 33.44 24.98
N SER A 13 -34.02 33.41 26.27
CA SER A 13 -33.41 32.49 27.22
C SER A 13 -33.80 31.07 26.82
N LEU A 14 -32.85 30.34 26.25
CA LEU A 14 -33.00 28.90 26.05
C LEU A 14 -33.14 28.24 27.44
N PRO A 15 -34.09 27.32 27.64
CA PRO A 15 -34.20 26.59 28.88
C PRO A 15 -32.91 25.80 29.10
N LEU A 16 -32.32 25.98 30.29
CA LEU A 16 -31.26 25.11 30.82
C LEU A 16 -31.77 23.66 30.72
N PHE A 17 -31.28 22.91 29.73
CA PHE A 17 -31.37 21.46 29.79
C PHE A 17 -30.63 21.06 31.06
N ALA A 18 -31.32 20.42 32.00
CA ALA A 18 -30.70 19.81 33.16
C ALA A 18 -29.58 18.88 32.66
N LEU A 19 -28.32 19.20 32.95
CA LEU A 19 -27.20 18.32 32.67
C LEU A 19 -27.44 17.00 33.42
N ASP A 20 -27.60 15.90 32.68
CA ASP A 20 -27.46 14.56 33.24
C ASP A 20 -26.14 14.47 34.03
N GLY A 21 -26.14 13.82 35.20
CA GLY A 21 -25.02 13.87 36.15
C GLY A 21 -23.67 13.37 35.57
N ALA A 22 -22.56 13.79 36.17
CA ALA A 22 -21.24 13.28 35.81
C ALA A 22 -21.11 11.77 36.07
N GLU A 23 -20.64 11.00 35.08
CA GLU A 23 -20.48 9.56 35.13
C GLU A 23 -19.09 9.16 35.65
N THR A 24 -19.00 8.12 36.47
CA THR A 24 -17.72 7.62 36.99
C THR A 24 -16.81 7.10 35.87
N ILE A 25 -15.53 7.45 35.94
CA ILE A 25 -14.51 7.07 34.96
C ILE A 25 -13.91 5.71 35.33
N ALA A 26 -14.37 4.67 34.65
CA ALA A 26 -13.77 3.34 34.74
C ALA A 26 -12.39 3.29 34.03
N PRO A 27 -11.47 2.39 34.44
CA PRO A 27 -10.18 2.25 33.78
C PRO A 27 -10.35 1.72 32.34
N LYS A 28 -9.44 2.12 31.44
CA LYS A 28 -9.44 1.69 30.02
C LYS A 28 -9.22 0.18 29.81
N THR A 29 -8.83 -0.57 30.84
CA THR A 29 -8.81 -2.05 30.84
C THR A 29 -10.21 -2.66 30.96
N ARG A 30 -11.19 -1.89 31.43
CA ARG A 30 -12.58 -2.31 31.56
C ARG A 30 -13.44 -1.67 30.48
N ILE A 31 -13.45 -0.33 30.41
CA ILE A 31 -14.34 0.44 29.53
C ILE A 31 -13.54 1.42 28.67
N ILE A 32 -13.82 1.46 27.37
CA ILE A 32 -13.26 2.45 26.43
C ILE A 32 -14.43 3.20 25.78
N LYS A 33 -14.46 4.52 25.97
CA LYS A 33 -15.38 5.44 25.29
C LYS A 33 -14.63 6.40 24.37
N SER A 34 -15.36 7.19 23.59
CA SER A 34 -14.77 8.16 22.66
C SER A 34 -14.02 9.28 23.39
N LEU A 35 -13.09 9.92 22.69
CA LEU A 35 -12.39 11.11 23.20
C LEU A 35 -13.37 12.25 23.53
N SER A 36 -14.41 12.44 22.70
CA SER A 36 -15.46 13.44 22.95
C SER A 36 -16.20 13.17 24.26
N TRP A 37 -16.59 11.91 24.53
CA TRP A 37 -17.25 11.57 25.79
C TRP A 37 -16.35 11.84 26.98
N TYR A 38 -15.06 11.49 26.92
CA TYR A 38 -14.13 11.81 28.01
C TYR A 38 -13.94 13.32 28.20
N SER A 39 -13.94 14.10 27.11
CA SER A 39 -13.88 15.57 27.18
C SER A 39 -15.12 16.13 27.88
N ASP A 40 -16.32 15.68 27.47
CA ASP A 40 -17.58 16.11 28.08
C ASP A 40 -17.63 15.75 29.57
N GLN A 41 -17.13 14.57 29.95
CA GLN A 41 -17.02 14.18 31.35
C GLN A 41 -15.98 14.99 32.11
N ALA A 42 -14.85 15.36 31.49
CA ALA A 42 -13.86 16.21 32.13
C ALA A 42 -14.47 17.56 32.51
N ASP A 43 -15.27 18.16 31.62
CA ASP A 43 -15.94 19.44 31.88
C ASP A 43 -17.02 19.32 32.98
N ARG A 44 -17.78 18.21 33.00
CA ARG A 44 -18.78 17.94 34.05
C ARG A 44 -18.12 17.71 35.42
N TRP A 45 -17.04 16.94 35.47
CA TRP A 45 -16.29 16.71 36.70
C TRP A 45 -15.54 17.96 37.17
N GLU A 46 -15.08 18.82 36.26
CA GLU A 46 -14.53 20.13 36.59
C GLU A 46 -15.56 21.00 37.32
N GLU A 47 -16.78 21.09 36.79
CA GLU A 47 -17.86 21.82 37.43
C GLU A 47 -18.22 21.23 38.80
N LYS A 48 -18.24 19.90 38.93
CA LYS A 48 -18.49 19.26 40.22
C LYS A 48 -17.39 19.54 41.25
N VAL A 49 -16.13 19.54 40.84
CA VAL A 49 -15.00 19.95 41.69
C VAL A 49 -15.12 21.42 42.10
N ARG A 50 -15.63 22.30 41.24
CA ARG A 50 -15.88 23.71 41.55
C ARG A 50 -16.97 23.88 42.61
N GLN A 51 -18.03 23.08 42.53
CA GLN A 51 -19.15 23.09 43.49
C GLN A 51 -18.79 22.41 44.82
N GLU A 52 -18.02 21.32 44.76
CA GLU A 52 -17.66 20.47 45.90
C GLU A 52 -16.13 20.26 45.98
N PRO A 53 -15.33 21.30 46.29
CA PRO A 53 -13.87 21.23 46.20
C PRO A 53 -13.24 20.20 47.16
N ALA A 54 -13.89 19.88 48.27
CA ALA A 54 -13.42 18.85 49.21
C ALA A 54 -13.75 17.41 48.79
N ASN A 55 -14.50 17.20 47.69
CA ASN A 55 -14.89 15.88 47.22
C ASN A 55 -13.72 15.18 46.50
N ALA A 56 -13.03 14.30 47.22
CA ALA A 56 -11.85 13.60 46.71
C ALA A 56 -12.12 12.71 45.49
N ASP A 57 -13.27 12.03 45.46
CA ASP A 57 -13.68 11.19 44.32
C ASP A 57 -13.93 12.04 43.07
N ALA A 58 -14.48 13.25 43.21
CA ALA A 58 -14.69 14.16 42.10
C ALA A 58 -13.36 14.57 41.44
N TRP A 59 -12.32 14.84 42.25
CA TRP A 59 -10.98 15.13 41.74
C TRP A 59 -10.36 13.95 40.98
N LEU A 60 -10.52 12.72 41.49
CA LEU A 60 -9.98 11.54 40.81
C LEU A 60 -10.66 11.32 39.44
N ASN A 61 -11.98 11.47 39.38
CA ASN A 61 -12.72 11.36 38.13
C ASN A 61 -12.40 12.51 37.16
N PHE A 62 -12.25 13.74 37.67
CA PHE A 62 -11.84 14.88 36.85
C PHE A 62 -10.46 14.66 36.22
N TYR A 63 -9.50 14.20 37.02
CA TYR A 63 -8.16 13.87 36.53
C TYR A 63 -8.19 12.72 35.52
N ALA A 64 -8.90 11.64 35.82
CA ALA A 64 -9.01 10.48 34.93
C ALA A 64 -9.67 10.83 33.59
N ALA A 65 -10.80 11.57 33.60
CA ALA A 65 -11.47 12.04 32.40
C ALA A 65 -10.53 12.93 31.57
N SER A 66 -9.85 13.90 32.21
CA SER A 66 -8.90 14.80 31.55
C SER A 66 -7.70 14.05 30.94
N ARG A 67 -7.18 13.02 31.61
CA ARG A 67 -6.11 12.17 31.08
C ARG A 67 -6.62 11.38 29.87
N TYR A 68 -7.82 10.82 29.96
CA TYR A 68 -8.39 9.98 28.91
C TYR A 68 -8.88 10.76 27.69
N SER A 69 -9.22 12.04 27.85
CA SER A 69 -9.48 12.99 26.77
C SER A 69 -8.22 13.59 26.15
N GLN A 70 -7.03 13.17 26.60
CA GLN A 70 -5.73 13.63 26.10
C GLN A 70 -5.46 15.13 26.32
N LYS A 71 -5.90 15.70 27.46
CA LYS A 71 -5.46 17.07 27.83
C LYS A 71 -3.92 17.11 27.98
N SER A 72 -3.34 18.29 27.76
CA SER A 72 -1.89 18.50 27.83
C SER A 72 -1.29 18.15 29.21
N LEU A 73 0.00 17.78 29.24
CA LEU A 73 0.72 17.51 30.50
C LEU A 73 0.67 18.70 31.47
N ALA A 74 0.69 19.93 30.96
CA ALA A 74 0.57 21.13 31.76
C ALA A 74 -0.81 21.24 32.43
N SER A 75 -1.89 20.91 31.69
CA SER A 75 -3.25 20.86 32.22
C SER A 75 -3.38 19.79 33.30
N LEU A 76 -2.88 18.57 33.06
CA LEU A 76 -2.91 17.48 34.03
C LEU A 76 -2.13 17.83 35.30
N SER A 77 -0.95 18.43 35.15
CA SER A 77 -0.13 18.87 36.30
C SER A 77 -0.81 19.97 37.10
N SER A 78 -1.53 20.87 36.45
CA SER A 78 -2.36 21.89 37.13
C SER A 78 -3.47 21.25 37.96
N ILE A 79 -4.20 20.28 37.40
CA ILE A 79 -5.25 19.55 38.12
C ILE A 79 -4.66 18.81 39.32
N ALA A 80 -3.55 18.09 39.13
CA ALA A 80 -2.88 17.36 40.20
C ALA A 80 -2.40 18.28 41.33
N SER A 81 -1.82 19.45 40.98
CA SER A 81 -1.38 20.44 41.98
C SER A 81 -2.55 21.02 42.77
N GLN A 82 -3.68 21.30 42.11
CA GLN A 82 -4.88 21.80 42.77
C GLN A 82 -5.51 20.74 43.69
N ALA A 83 -5.63 19.50 43.22
CA ALA A 83 -6.06 18.38 44.05
C ALA A 83 -5.16 18.25 45.29
N GLN A 84 -3.84 18.27 45.11
CA GLN A 84 -2.89 18.15 46.23
C GLN A 84 -3.00 19.30 47.24
N LYS A 85 -3.47 20.50 46.85
CA LYS A 85 -3.71 21.61 47.78
C LYS A 85 -4.99 21.43 48.59
N VAL A 86 -6.04 20.92 47.97
CA VAL A 86 -7.39 20.88 48.55
C VAL A 86 -7.67 19.58 49.31
N ILE A 87 -7.16 18.45 48.81
CA ILE A 87 -7.43 17.10 49.33
C ILE A 87 -6.12 16.36 49.75
N SER A 88 -5.09 17.10 50.15
CA SER A 88 -3.68 16.68 50.37
C SER A 88 -3.42 15.39 51.17
N GLY A 89 -4.35 15.00 52.05
CA GLY A 89 -4.25 13.83 52.93
C GLY A 89 -5.09 12.61 52.49
N THR A 90 -5.69 12.66 51.30
CA THR A 90 -6.59 11.61 50.81
C THR A 90 -5.87 10.56 49.96
N PHE A 91 -6.52 9.41 49.79
CA PHE A 91 -6.06 8.36 48.87
C PHE A 91 -5.98 8.90 47.44
N GLU A 92 -7.00 9.66 47.04
CA GLU A 92 -7.21 10.17 45.70
C GLU A 92 -6.13 11.19 45.34
N ALA A 93 -5.75 12.09 46.27
CA ALA A 93 -4.65 13.03 46.06
C ALA A 93 -3.32 12.33 45.78
N LYS A 94 -2.97 11.32 46.59
CA LYS A 94 -1.75 10.52 46.40
C LYS A 94 -1.75 9.78 45.07
N LEU A 95 -2.88 9.17 44.71
CA LEU A 95 -3.02 8.45 43.45
C LEU A 95 -2.92 9.40 42.24
N ILE A 96 -3.60 10.55 42.28
CA ILE A 96 -3.52 11.57 41.23
C ILE A 96 -2.09 12.06 41.06
N GLN A 97 -1.41 12.38 42.17
CA GLN A 97 -0.03 12.85 42.14
C GLN A 97 0.90 11.78 41.56
N ALA A 98 0.76 10.52 41.99
CA ALA A 98 1.53 9.42 41.43
C ALA A 98 1.32 9.26 39.92
N LEU A 99 0.07 9.24 39.46
CA LEU A 99 -0.25 9.14 38.03
C LEU A 99 0.32 10.30 37.22
N ASN A 100 0.36 11.50 37.80
CA ASN A 100 0.92 12.70 37.15
C ASN A 100 2.44 12.67 37.05
N GLU A 101 3.11 12.16 38.08
CA GLU A 101 4.57 11.99 38.10
C GLU A 101 5.04 10.79 37.26
N GLY A 102 4.11 10.00 36.74
CA GLY A 102 4.39 8.84 35.90
C GLY A 102 5.15 7.77 36.66
N TYR A 103 6.37 7.51 36.26
CA TYR A 103 7.17 6.37 36.73
C TYR A 103 8.40 6.77 37.55
N SER A 104 8.35 7.92 38.23
CA SER A 104 9.42 8.37 39.13
C SER A 104 9.50 7.52 40.41
N GLU A 105 10.63 7.58 41.12
CA GLU A 105 10.75 6.97 42.46
C GLU A 105 9.75 7.55 43.46
N ASN A 106 9.39 8.83 43.32
CA ASN A 106 8.40 9.46 44.18
C ASN A 106 6.97 8.99 43.85
N SER A 107 6.62 8.83 42.57
CA SER A 107 5.36 8.19 42.16
C SER A 107 5.20 6.82 42.80
N MET A 108 6.27 6.04 42.83
CA MET A 108 6.28 4.73 43.48
C MET A 108 5.94 4.78 44.96
N LYS A 109 6.59 5.70 45.68
CA LYS A 109 6.32 5.92 47.10
C LYS A 109 4.85 6.31 47.32
N LEU A 110 4.34 7.24 46.52
CA LEU A 110 2.96 7.71 46.58
C LEU A 110 1.94 6.60 46.29
N LEU A 111 2.19 5.73 45.31
CA LEU A 111 1.32 4.57 45.02
C LEU A 111 1.26 3.59 46.19
N MET A 112 2.41 3.29 46.82
CA MET A 112 2.47 2.40 47.97
C MET A 112 1.76 3.00 49.18
N GLU A 113 1.92 4.30 49.43
CA GLU A 113 1.19 5.02 50.49
C GLU A 113 -0.32 5.01 50.23
N ALA A 114 -0.76 5.29 49.00
CA ALA A 114 -2.17 5.21 48.62
C ALA A 114 -2.73 3.79 48.83
N TYR A 115 -2.01 2.76 48.39
CA TYR A 115 -2.42 1.37 48.60
C TYR A 115 -2.48 1.01 50.09
N ALA A 116 -1.53 1.46 50.92
CA ALA A 116 -1.58 1.23 52.36
C ALA A 116 -2.80 1.88 53.04
N MET A 117 -3.26 3.03 52.54
CA MET A 117 -4.48 3.69 53.04
C MET A 117 -5.75 2.91 52.70
N LYS A 118 -5.86 2.38 51.47
CA LYS A 118 -7.05 1.65 51.01
C LYS A 118 -6.66 0.38 50.21
N PRO A 119 -6.20 -0.71 50.86
CA PRO A 119 -5.66 -1.89 50.16
C PRO A 119 -6.67 -2.63 49.25
N GLN A 120 -7.96 -2.49 49.55
CA GLN A 120 -9.05 -3.11 48.78
C GLN A 120 -9.49 -2.26 47.57
N GLN A 121 -8.95 -1.05 47.40
CA GLN A 121 -9.31 -0.18 46.28
C GLN A 121 -8.46 -0.50 45.05
N SER A 122 -9.11 -1.04 44.02
CA SER A 122 -8.46 -1.57 42.82
C SER A 122 -7.74 -0.54 41.94
N ALA A 123 -7.99 0.76 42.15
CA ALA A 123 -7.40 1.84 41.36
C ALA A 123 -5.86 1.90 41.44
N THR A 124 -5.25 1.31 42.47
CA THR A 124 -3.79 1.21 42.61
C THR A 124 -3.19 -0.03 41.96
N TYR A 125 -3.97 -1.07 41.69
CA TYR A 125 -3.42 -2.39 41.30
C TYR A 125 -2.71 -2.33 39.93
N GLY A 126 -3.32 -1.70 38.93
CA GLY A 126 -2.68 -1.50 37.61
C GLY A 126 -1.41 -0.65 37.67
N PRO A 127 -1.46 0.56 38.27
CA PRO A 127 -0.26 1.37 38.46
C PRO A 127 0.86 0.64 39.21
N LEU A 128 0.54 -0.07 40.31
CA LEU A 128 1.51 -0.86 41.08
C LEU A 128 2.06 -2.07 40.30
N MET A 129 1.30 -2.62 39.35
CA MET A 129 1.79 -3.66 38.46
C MET A 129 2.87 -3.11 37.50
N LEU A 130 2.63 -1.98 36.83
CA LEU A 130 3.58 -1.37 35.89
C LEU A 130 4.82 -0.81 36.60
N ALA A 131 4.60 -0.21 37.75
CA ALA A 131 5.63 0.16 38.71
C ALA A 131 6.63 -0.96 39.03
N ASN A 132 6.12 -2.16 39.34
CA ASN A 132 6.94 -3.32 39.65
C ASN A 132 7.62 -3.90 38.41
N GLU A 133 7.06 -3.71 37.21
CA GLU A 133 7.78 -3.98 35.96
C GLU A 133 9.03 -3.11 35.81
N ILE A 134 8.92 -1.81 36.11
CA ILE A 134 10.06 -0.88 36.03
C ILE A 134 11.20 -1.29 36.96
N ARG A 135 10.85 -1.83 38.14
CA ARG A 135 11.80 -2.32 39.14
C ARG A 135 12.28 -3.75 38.89
N MET A 136 11.84 -4.41 37.82
CA MET A 136 12.10 -5.83 37.53
C MET A 136 11.64 -6.77 38.65
N ASN A 137 10.63 -6.38 39.43
CA ASN A 137 10.08 -7.19 40.51
C ASN A 137 8.90 -8.03 40.01
N THR A 138 9.22 -9.22 39.47
CA THR A 138 8.24 -10.12 38.86
C THR A 138 7.26 -10.73 39.87
N ALA A 139 7.66 -10.90 41.13
CA ALA A 139 6.80 -11.44 42.18
C ALA A 139 5.64 -10.48 42.49
N ASP A 140 5.96 -9.22 42.77
CA ASP A 140 4.94 -8.20 43.07
C ASP A 140 4.13 -7.84 41.82
N ARG A 141 4.75 -7.83 40.63
CA ARG A 141 4.03 -7.66 39.35
C ARG A 141 2.93 -8.71 39.21
N LYS A 142 3.25 -9.98 39.51
CA LYS A 142 2.28 -11.09 39.50
C LYS A 142 1.21 -10.94 40.58
N GLU A 143 1.59 -10.51 41.80
CA GLU A 143 0.63 -10.29 42.88
C GLU A 143 -0.41 -9.24 42.50
N PHE A 144 0.04 -8.05 42.07
CA PHE A 144 -0.86 -6.98 41.66
C PHE A 144 -1.65 -7.32 40.39
N GLY A 145 -1.07 -8.09 39.46
CA GLY A 145 -1.81 -8.65 38.33
C GLY A 145 -2.94 -9.58 38.76
N SER A 146 -2.72 -10.42 39.78
CA SER A 146 -3.74 -11.32 40.34
C SER A 146 -4.87 -10.55 41.02
N LYS A 147 -4.53 -9.48 41.77
CA LYS A 147 -5.52 -8.58 42.38
C LYS A 147 -6.32 -7.81 41.34
N LEU A 148 -5.65 -7.29 40.30
CA LEU A 148 -6.31 -6.57 39.21
C LEU A 148 -7.30 -7.46 38.47
N LEU A 149 -6.90 -8.70 38.13
CA LEU A 149 -7.79 -9.68 37.51
C LEU A 149 -9.01 -9.98 38.40
N SER A 150 -8.78 -10.27 39.68
CA SER A 150 -9.86 -10.63 40.63
C SER A 150 -10.82 -9.47 40.94
N SER A 151 -10.36 -8.23 40.76
CA SER A 151 -11.18 -7.02 41.01
C SER A 151 -12.23 -6.74 39.93
N GLY A 152 -12.22 -7.47 38.81
CA GLY A 152 -13.14 -7.24 37.68
C GLY A 152 -12.87 -5.95 36.89
N GLN A 153 -11.69 -5.34 37.08
CA GLN A 153 -11.28 -4.11 36.36
C GLN A 153 -10.63 -4.39 35.00
N VAL A 154 -10.60 -5.66 34.57
CA VAL A 154 -10.15 -6.08 33.25
C VAL A 154 -11.31 -6.85 32.61
N SER A 155 -11.81 -6.36 31.48
CA SER A 155 -12.88 -7.07 30.76
C SER A 155 -12.39 -8.43 30.24
N GLN A 156 -13.27 -9.43 30.25
CA GLN A 156 -12.98 -10.76 29.73
C GLN A 156 -12.73 -10.71 28.23
N ALA A 157 -13.49 -9.91 27.48
CA ALA A 157 -13.21 -9.67 26.06
C ALA A 157 -11.81 -9.09 25.83
N LEU A 158 -11.29 -8.24 26.74
CA LEU A 158 -9.93 -7.72 26.61
C LEU A 158 -8.88 -8.81 26.84
N LEU A 159 -9.09 -9.71 27.78
CA LEU A 159 -8.20 -10.87 27.97
C LEU A 159 -8.20 -11.78 26.73
N SER A 160 -9.37 -12.04 26.14
CA SER A 160 -9.47 -12.82 24.88
C SER A 160 -8.81 -12.11 23.70
N TYR A 161 -8.97 -10.79 23.59
CA TYR A 161 -8.27 -9.97 22.59
C TYR A 161 -6.74 -10.06 22.78
N SER A 162 -6.25 -9.81 23.99
CA SER A 162 -4.82 -9.84 24.31
C SER A 162 -4.21 -11.24 24.17
N TYR A 163 -4.99 -12.30 24.42
CA TYR A 163 -4.59 -13.67 24.12
C TYR A 163 -4.31 -13.85 22.63
N ASN A 164 -5.21 -13.38 21.76
CA ASN A 164 -5.04 -13.44 20.31
C ASN A 164 -3.89 -12.54 19.82
N VAL A 165 -3.60 -11.42 20.49
CA VAL A 165 -2.37 -10.65 20.25
C VAL A 165 -1.15 -11.52 20.50
N LEU A 166 -1.03 -12.21 21.63
CA LEU A 166 0.09 -13.12 21.91
C LEU A 166 0.16 -14.28 20.90
N MET A 167 -0.98 -14.84 20.49
CA MET A 167 -1.03 -15.90 19.48
C MET A 167 -0.61 -15.46 18.08
N SER A 168 -0.60 -14.14 17.82
CA SER A 168 -0.07 -13.58 16.56
C SER A 168 1.46 -13.64 16.48
N ILE A 169 2.14 -13.91 17.59
CA ILE A 169 3.60 -13.76 17.73
C ILE A 169 4.27 -15.13 17.67
N GLU A 170 5.35 -15.26 16.90
CA GLU A 170 6.17 -16.47 16.89
C GLU A 170 6.88 -16.73 18.24
N SER A 171 7.32 -17.98 18.43
CA SER A 171 8.03 -18.39 19.65
C SER A 171 9.29 -17.56 19.88
N SER A 172 9.50 -17.10 21.12
CA SER A 172 10.71 -16.37 21.53
C SER A 172 10.98 -15.04 20.80
N ALA A 173 9.96 -14.48 20.12
CA ALA A 173 10.02 -13.19 19.46
C ALA A 173 9.67 -12.03 20.41
N VAL A 174 9.86 -10.81 19.91
CA VAL A 174 9.64 -9.56 20.66
C VAL A 174 8.38 -8.87 20.16
N LEU A 175 7.50 -8.45 21.07
CA LEU A 175 6.29 -7.70 20.78
C LEU A 175 6.36 -6.29 21.39
N PHE A 176 6.28 -5.27 20.54
CA PHE A 176 6.02 -3.90 20.95
C PHE A 176 4.53 -3.65 21.18
N ILE A 177 4.24 -2.87 22.22
CA ILE A 177 2.90 -2.38 22.57
C ILE A 177 2.97 -0.94 23.10
N ASP A 178 1.82 -0.27 23.18
CA ASP A 178 1.71 1.10 23.68
C ASP A 178 0.44 1.25 24.54
N GLY A 179 0.54 1.95 25.68
CA GLY A 179 -0.57 2.19 26.60
C GLY A 179 -0.82 1.11 27.66
N ASP A 180 -1.28 1.56 28.83
CA ASP A 180 -1.60 0.72 29.99
C ASP A 180 -2.67 -0.34 29.66
N ASN A 181 -3.69 0.02 28.87
CA ASN A 181 -4.82 -0.84 28.53
C ASN A 181 -4.46 -1.99 27.57
N THR A 182 -3.29 -1.94 26.93
CA THR A 182 -2.75 -3.05 26.14
C THR A 182 -1.67 -3.82 26.91
N THR A 183 -0.93 -3.13 27.78
CA THR A 183 0.18 -3.69 28.58
C THR A 183 -0.29 -4.59 29.72
N LEU A 184 -1.19 -4.08 30.56
CA LEU A 184 -1.69 -4.79 31.75
C LEU A 184 -2.30 -6.18 31.43
N PRO A 185 -3.23 -6.33 30.46
CA PRO A 185 -3.80 -7.64 30.17
C PRO A 185 -2.77 -8.66 29.65
N LEU A 186 -1.75 -8.22 28.90
CA LEU A 186 -0.68 -9.10 28.42
C LEU A 186 0.18 -9.63 29.58
N PHE A 187 0.53 -8.77 30.54
CA PHE A 187 1.26 -9.24 31.72
C PHE A 187 0.41 -10.13 32.62
N ILE A 188 -0.90 -9.90 32.75
CA ILE A 188 -1.80 -10.82 33.46
C ILE A 188 -1.79 -12.19 32.80
N LEU A 189 -1.93 -12.24 31.47
CA LEU A 189 -1.88 -13.48 30.70
C LEU A 189 -0.56 -14.23 30.94
N GLN A 190 0.59 -13.54 30.92
CA GLN A 190 1.89 -14.15 31.12
C GLN A 190 2.14 -14.59 32.58
N ASP A 191 1.90 -13.73 33.57
CA ASP A 191 2.30 -13.98 34.95
C ASP A 191 1.33 -14.83 35.74
N VAL A 192 0.04 -14.55 35.56
CA VAL A 192 -1.05 -15.14 36.33
C VAL A 192 -1.57 -16.37 35.60
N MET A 193 -1.79 -16.27 34.29
CA MET A 193 -2.42 -17.34 33.49
C MET A 193 -1.40 -18.23 32.75
N ASN A 194 -0.10 -17.92 32.84
CA ASN A 194 0.99 -18.67 32.21
C ASN A 194 0.87 -18.86 30.69
N VAL A 195 0.30 -17.87 29.99
CA VAL A 195 0.15 -17.86 28.54
C VAL A 195 1.36 -17.19 27.88
N ARG A 196 2.00 -17.86 26.92
CA ARG A 196 3.06 -17.30 26.05
C ARG A 196 4.15 -16.52 26.79
N LYS A 197 4.69 -17.11 27.86
CA LYS A 197 5.81 -16.53 28.63
C LYS A 197 7.11 -16.47 27.83
N ASP A 198 7.17 -17.14 26.68
CA ASP A 198 8.26 -17.10 25.72
C ASP A 198 8.34 -15.77 24.96
N VAL A 199 7.23 -15.03 24.83
CA VAL A 199 7.20 -13.75 24.10
C VAL A 199 7.72 -12.62 24.98
N THR A 200 8.71 -11.88 24.49
CA THR A 200 9.19 -10.68 25.18
C THR A 200 8.27 -9.52 24.85
N VAL A 201 7.51 -9.05 25.84
CA VAL A 201 6.63 -7.88 25.70
C VAL A 201 7.35 -6.60 26.11
N LEU A 202 7.36 -5.61 25.22
CA LEU A 202 8.02 -4.32 25.36
C LEU A 202 7.01 -3.17 25.23
N SER A 203 6.70 -2.51 26.35
CA SER A 203 5.84 -1.33 26.35
C SER A 203 6.63 -0.06 26.02
N LEU A 204 6.23 0.64 24.96
CA LEU A 204 6.88 1.87 24.50
C LEU A 204 6.82 2.99 25.55
N ASP A 205 5.73 3.08 26.32
CA ASP A 205 5.62 4.03 27.44
C ASP A 205 6.72 3.80 28.49
N LEU A 206 6.91 2.55 28.89
CA LEU A 206 7.92 2.20 29.91
C LEU A 206 9.35 2.35 29.36
N LEU A 207 9.57 2.00 28.09
CA LEU A 207 10.88 2.08 27.44
C LEU A 207 11.40 3.51 27.25
N THR A 208 10.59 4.55 27.51
CA THR A 208 11.09 5.93 27.59
C THR A 208 12.08 6.12 28.75
N SER A 209 11.90 5.39 29.86
CA SER A 209 12.82 5.38 30.99
C SER A 209 14.12 4.65 30.62
N GLU A 210 15.24 5.37 30.68
CA GLU A 210 16.55 4.83 30.34
C GLU A 210 17.00 3.69 31.26
N ALA A 211 16.80 3.84 32.57
CA ALA A 211 17.17 2.81 33.55
C ALA A 211 16.39 1.51 33.29
N TYR A 212 15.08 1.61 33.09
CA TYR A 212 14.24 0.46 32.76
C TYR A 212 14.63 -0.15 31.41
N ARG A 213 14.75 0.67 30.35
CA ARG A 213 15.11 0.22 29.01
C ARG A 213 16.41 -0.57 29.03
N THR A 214 17.46 -0.02 29.64
CA THR A 214 18.76 -0.68 29.73
C THR A 214 18.67 -2.04 30.43
N GLN A 215 18.00 -2.11 31.57
CA GLN A 215 17.87 -3.36 32.31
C GLN A 215 16.96 -4.37 31.59
N LYS A 216 15.86 -3.92 30.98
CA LYS A 216 14.89 -4.76 30.28
C LYS A 216 15.52 -5.43 29.07
N LEU A 217 16.23 -4.64 28.27
CA LEU A 217 16.88 -5.12 27.05
C LEU A 217 18.02 -6.09 27.40
N LYS A 218 18.84 -5.77 28.42
CA LYS A 218 19.85 -6.70 28.94
C LYS A 218 19.25 -8.04 29.39
N ASN A 219 18.18 -8.02 30.19
CA ASN A 219 17.49 -9.22 30.65
C ASN A 219 16.85 -10.03 29.50
N SER A 220 16.56 -9.37 28.38
CA SER A 220 15.95 -9.98 27.19
C SER A 220 16.98 -10.36 26.12
N SER A 221 18.27 -10.20 26.40
CA SER A 221 19.37 -10.39 25.44
C SER A 221 19.18 -9.57 24.15
N LEU A 222 18.82 -8.30 24.31
CA LEU A 222 18.64 -7.32 23.24
C LEU A 222 19.65 -6.18 23.40
N GLU A 223 20.21 -5.73 22.29
CA GLU A 223 21.17 -4.63 22.23
C GLU A 223 20.52 -3.38 21.66
N PHE A 224 20.74 -2.22 22.28
CA PHE A 224 20.23 -0.95 21.75
C PHE A 224 21.06 0.22 22.21
N SER A 225 21.44 1.04 21.25
CA SER A 225 22.08 2.34 21.45
C SER A 225 21.24 3.41 20.74
N LEU A 226 21.01 4.54 21.43
CA LEU A 226 20.35 5.70 20.84
C LEU A 226 21.39 6.52 20.07
N GLY A 227 21.12 6.82 18.81
CA GLY A 227 21.90 7.79 18.04
C GLY A 227 21.75 9.21 18.58
N SER A 228 22.73 10.08 18.31
CA SER A 228 22.66 11.50 18.68
C SER A 228 21.73 12.27 17.74
N GLY A 229 20.69 12.91 18.30
CA GLY A 229 19.82 13.87 17.61
C GLY A 229 18.54 13.27 17.03
N ASP A 230 17.47 13.21 17.83
CA ASP A 230 16.08 13.43 17.38
C ASP A 230 15.14 13.54 18.62
N GLU A 231 13.99 14.20 18.47
CA GLU A 231 13.06 14.52 19.57
C GLU A 231 12.05 13.40 19.91
N ASP A 232 11.98 12.28 19.15
CA ASP A 232 11.00 11.20 19.36
C ASP A 232 11.63 9.82 19.65
N ILE A 233 11.88 9.58 20.94
CA ILE A 233 12.49 8.33 21.45
C ILE A 233 11.70 7.07 21.11
N LYS A 234 10.35 7.13 21.09
CA LYS A 234 9.52 5.94 20.83
C LYS A 234 9.69 5.47 19.39
N LYS A 235 9.71 6.43 18.45
CA LYS A 235 9.96 6.16 17.04
C LYS A 235 11.35 5.58 16.80
N MET A 236 12.37 6.14 17.45
CA MET A 236 13.74 5.62 17.37
C MET A 236 13.88 4.19 17.90
N ILE A 237 13.21 3.87 19.01
CA ILE A 237 13.18 2.51 19.55
C ILE A 237 12.50 1.55 18.58
N CYS A 238 11.36 1.96 18.00
CA CYS A 238 10.61 1.13 17.07
C CYS A 238 11.44 0.75 15.84
N SER A 239 12.20 1.68 15.25
CA SER A 239 13.00 1.39 14.06
C SER A 239 14.39 0.83 14.38
N GLY A 240 15.09 1.34 15.39
CA GLY A 240 16.48 1.01 15.64
C GLY A 240 16.69 -0.32 16.39
N LEU A 241 15.74 -0.75 17.22
CA LEU A 241 15.89 -2.00 17.98
C LEU A 241 15.93 -3.24 17.07
N PRO A 242 15.04 -3.39 16.06
CA PRO A 242 15.17 -4.48 15.09
C PRO A 242 16.49 -4.50 14.32
N GLU A 243 17.00 -3.32 13.93
CA GLU A 243 18.24 -3.21 13.15
C GLU A 243 19.47 -3.66 13.94
N GLN A 244 19.50 -3.36 15.23
CA GLN A 244 20.59 -3.77 16.13
C GLN A 244 20.46 -5.22 16.60
N ASN A 245 19.35 -5.91 16.29
CA ASN A 245 19.08 -7.28 16.72
C ASN A 245 18.58 -8.17 15.56
N PRO A 246 19.34 -8.35 14.47
CA PRO A 246 18.86 -9.04 13.26
C PRO A 246 18.54 -10.53 13.46
N SER A 247 19.01 -11.15 14.56
CA SER A 247 18.70 -12.54 14.92
C SER A 247 17.34 -12.71 15.62
N LYS A 248 16.67 -11.61 15.97
CA LYS A 248 15.37 -11.61 16.66
C LYS A 248 14.29 -11.11 15.71
N LYS A 249 13.10 -11.72 15.81
CA LYS A 249 11.91 -11.23 15.12
C LYS A 249 11.17 -10.24 16.00
N PHE A 250 10.73 -9.15 15.40
CA PHE A 250 10.02 -8.07 16.06
C PHE A 250 8.60 -7.95 15.51
N TYR A 251 7.67 -7.71 16.40
CA TYR A 251 6.26 -7.57 16.12
C TYR A 251 5.71 -6.31 16.77
N TYR A 252 4.68 -5.74 16.17
CA TYR A 252 4.09 -4.46 16.53
C TYR A 252 2.59 -4.69 16.67
N ALA A 253 2.04 -4.54 17.88
CA ALA A 253 0.59 -4.65 18.04
C ALA A 253 -0.12 -3.62 17.15
N LEU A 254 -1.27 -3.98 16.57
CA LEU A 254 -2.04 -3.08 15.70
C LEU A 254 -2.58 -1.82 16.41
N THR A 255 -2.42 -1.75 17.73
CA THR A 255 -2.81 -0.63 18.58
C THR A 255 -1.71 0.43 18.74
N ILE A 256 -0.50 0.19 18.21
CA ILE A 256 0.58 1.19 18.26
C ILE A 256 0.20 2.40 17.39
N GLY A 257 0.46 3.61 17.91
CA GLY A 257 0.22 4.85 17.17
C GLY A 257 1.06 4.94 15.91
N GLY A 258 0.44 5.30 14.79
CA GLY A 258 1.09 5.34 13.47
C GLY A 258 2.34 6.22 13.40
N ASN A 259 2.42 7.30 14.19
CA ASN A 259 3.60 8.17 14.26
C ASN A 259 4.85 7.40 14.71
N ASN A 260 4.70 6.49 15.69
CA ASN A 260 5.80 5.71 16.27
C ASN A 260 6.40 4.71 15.27
N ILE A 261 5.62 4.24 14.29
CA ILE A 261 6.04 3.24 13.30
C ILE A 261 6.19 3.81 11.88
N SER A 262 5.94 5.10 11.70
CA SER A 262 5.91 5.76 10.38
C SER A 262 7.17 5.53 9.53
N SER A 263 8.36 5.40 10.15
CA SER A 263 9.62 5.16 9.45
C SER A 263 9.81 3.74 8.92
N ILE A 264 9.06 2.78 9.44
CA ILE A 264 9.16 1.35 9.11
C ILE A 264 7.87 0.79 8.52
N ASN A 265 6.88 1.63 8.19
CA ASN A 265 5.59 1.20 7.66
C ASN A 265 5.71 0.23 6.47
N ASN A 266 6.73 0.43 5.61
CA ASN A 266 6.97 -0.43 4.44
C ASN A 266 7.62 -1.79 4.78
N GLU A 267 7.99 -2.01 6.03
CA GLU A 267 8.63 -3.24 6.52
C GLU A 267 7.70 -4.02 7.47
N LEU A 268 6.44 -3.59 7.61
CA LEU A 268 5.47 -4.19 8.53
C LEU A 268 4.41 -5.01 7.78
N TYR A 269 4.32 -6.29 8.13
CA TYR A 269 3.38 -7.24 7.53
C TYR A 269 2.35 -7.67 8.57
N VAL A 270 1.08 -7.34 8.36
CA VAL A 270 -0.01 -7.75 9.27
C VAL A 270 -0.13 -9.27 9.23
N VAL A 271 0.04 -9.93 10.38
CA VAL A 271 -0.01 -11.40 10.52
C VAL A 271 -1.16 -11.88 11.43
N GLY A 272 -1.99 -10.96 11.92
CA GLY A 272 -3.06 -11.26 12.88
C GLY A 272 -3.51 -9.99 13.58
N LEU A 273 -3.33 -9.93 14.90
CA LEU A 273 -3.49 -8.72 15.72
C LEU A 273 -2.16 -7.99 16.01
N ALA A 274 -1.11 -8.38 15.28
CA ALA A 274 0.17 -7.70 15.24
C ALA A 274 0.71 -7.70 13.80
N SER A 275 1.63 -6.78 13.54
CA SER A 275 2.45 -6.75 12.32
C SER A 275 3.84 -7.28 12.62
N GLN A 276 4.33 -8.20 11.81
CA GLN A 276 5.73 -8.65 11.85
C GLN A 276 6.60 -7.67 11.07
N HIS A 277 7.72 -7.27 11.66
CA HIS A 277 8.75 -6.51 10.97
C HIS A 277 9.66 -7.43 10.15
N SER A 278 9.82 -7.12 8.88
CA SER A 278 10.66 -7.86 7.95
C SER A 278 11.11 -6.97 6.79
N LYS A 279 12.43 -6.92 6.52
CA LYS A 279 12.98 -6.30 5.32
C LYS A 279 12.75 -7.15 4.06
N ALA A 280 12.47 -8.44 4.23
CA ALA A 280 12.08 -9.36 3.17
C ALA A 280 10.54 -9.50 3.11
N ARG A 281 10.01 -9.75 1.91
CA ARG A 281 8.59 -10.04 1.75
C ARG A 281 8.19 -11.30 2.54
N LEU A 282 7.04 -11.23 3.19
CA LEU A 282 6.50 -12.30 4.02
C LEU A 282 5.12 -12.71 3.50
N ASP A 283 4.86 -14.02 3.37
CA ASP A 283 3.52 -14.54 3.08
C ASP A 283 2.65 -14.44 4.33
N ASN A 284 2.12 -13.23 4.54
CA ASN A 284 1.39 -12.88 5.73
C ASN A 284 -0.03 -13.44 5.71
N ILE A 285 -0.57 -13.76 4.53
CA ILE A 285 -1.88 -14.39 4.40
C ILE A 285 -1.88 -15.80 4.95
N SER A 286 -0.86 -16.61 4.64
CA SER A 286 -0.73 -17.95 5.22
C SER A 286 -0.65 -17.91 6.75
N VAL A 287 0.08 -16.93 7.31
CA VAL A 287 0.19 -16.74 8.76
C VAL A 287 -1.14 -16.25 9.36
N ILE A 288 -1.83 -15.30 8.71
CA ILE A 288 -3.17 -14.84 9.11
C ILE A 288 -4.15 -16.03 9.13
N LYS A 289 -4.15 -16.85 8.07
CA LYS A 289 -5.01 -18.04 7.96
C LYS A 289 -4.73 -19.01 9.09
N GLU A 290 -3.47 -19.34 9.36
CA GLU A 290 -3.11 -20.22 10.47
C GLU A 290 -3.57 -19.65 11.82
N ASN A 291 -3.33 -18.37 12.06
CA ASN A 291 -3.71 -17.71 13.30
C ASN A 291 -5.24 -17.70 13.49
N LEU A 292 -6.01 -17.26 12.49
CA LEU A 292 -7.47 -17.18 12.57
C LEU A 292 -8.15 -18.55 12.61
N GLU A 293 -7.69 -19.53 11.82
CA GLU A 293 -8.32 -20.86 11.74
C GLU A 293 -7.93 -21.77 12.91
N LYS A 294 -6.72 -21.63 13.49
CA LYS A 294 -6.17 -22.63 14.42
C LYS A 294 -5.76 -22.10 15.79
N ARG A 295 -5.41 -20.83 15.92
CA ARG A 295 -4.81 -20.30 17.17
C ARG A 295 -5.70 -19.31 17.90
N PHE A 296 -6.52 -18.56 17.19
CA PHE A 296 -7.34 -17.50 17.78
C PHE A 296 -8.59 -18.04 18.45
N MET A 297 -8.87 -17.54 19.64
CA MET A 297 -10.16 -17.69 20.30
C MET A 297 -11.14 -16.70 19.67
N LEU A 298 -11.99 -17.14 18.75
CA LEU A 298 -12.92 -16.24 18.04
C LEU A 298 -14.35 -16.29 18.57
N ASP A 299 -14.69 -17.25 19.43
CA ASP A 299 -16.09 -17.45 19.86
C ASP A 299 -16.65 -16.28 20.66
N TYR A 300 -15.81 -15.58 21.42
CA TYR A 300 -16.22 -14.37 22.15
C TYR A 300 -16.61 -13.20 21.22
N LEU A 301 -16.17 -13.23 19.96
CA LEU A 301 -16.61 -12.28 18.93
C LEU A 301 -17.96 -12.68 18.33
N ARG A 302 -18.36 -13.94 18.46
CA ARG A 302 -19.62 -14.49 17.93
C ARG A 302 -20.73 -14.42 18.97
N VAL A 303 -20.43 -14.74 20.23
CA VAL A 303 -21.38 -14.83 21.33
C VAL A 303 -20.85 -14.04 22.53
N ASP A 304 -21.71 -13.23 23.14
CA ASP A 304 -21.40 -12.59 24.42
C ASP A 304 -21.67 -13.55 25.57
N PHE A 305 -20.59 -14.17 26.09
CA PHE A 305 -20.68 -15.10 27.21
C PHE A 305 -20.79 -14.43 28.58
N ASN A 306 -20.42 -13.13 28.68
CA ASN A 306 -20.22 -12.46 29.96
C ASN A 306 -21.19 -11.29 30.20
N GLY A 307 -22.07 -10.99 29.22
CA GLY A 307 -23.00 -9.86 29.29
C GLY A 307 -22.28 -8.51 29.34
N GLU A 308 -21.11 -8.43 28.69
CA GLU A 308 -20.27 -7.24 28.73
C GLU A 308 -20.89 -6.10 27.93
N ASN A 309 -20.80 -4.86 28.44
CA ASN A 309 -21.37 -3.73 27.71
C ASN A 309 -20.65 -3.46 26.39
N GLU A 310 -21.27 -2.73 25.47
CA GLU A 310 -20.73 -2.40 24.15
C GLU A 310 -19.41 -1.60 24.19
N PHE A 311 -19.19 -0.85 25.28
CA PHE A 311 -17.97 -0.08 25.54
C PHE A 311 -16.88 -0.89 26.24
N SER A 312 -17.09 -2.19 26.49
CA SER A 312 -16.07 -3.03 27.10
C SER A 312 -14.82 -3.01 26.25
N ALA A 313 -13.66 -2.86 26.90
CA ALA A 313 -12.41 -2.56 26.23
C ALA A 313 -12.09 -3.55 25.10
N GLY A 314 -12.28 -4.85 25.33
CA GLY A 314 -12.07 -5.87 24.30
C GLY A 314 -13.03 -5.79 23.11
N LYS A 315 -14.30 -5.41 23.34
CA LYS A 315 -15.27 -5.22 22.26
C LYS A 315 -14.91 -4.01 21.40
N VAL A 316 -14.49 -2.90 22.00
CA VAL A 316 -13.99 -1.74 21.25
C VAL A 316 -12.73 -2.10 20.45
N MET A 317 -11.81 -2.87 21.04
CA MET A 317 -10.58 -3.31 20.38
C MET A 317 -10.80 -4.38 19.31
N SER A 318 -11.98 -5.01 19.26
CA SER A 318 -12.29 -6.02 18.25
C SER A 318 -12.26 -5.47 16.81
N SER A 319 -12.37 -4.14 16.63
CA SER A 319 -12.20 -3.52 15.30
C SER A 319 -10.86 -3.84 14.64
N ASN A 320 -9.83 -4.18 15.43
CA ASN A 320 -8.51 -4.52 14.89
C ASN A 320 -8.49 -5.89 14.17
N TYR A 321 -9.47 -6.78 14.41
CA TYR A 321 -9.63 -8.01 13.62
C TYR A 321 -10.02 -7.72 12.17
N LEU A 322 -10.68 -6.59 11.90
CA LEU A 322 -11.18 -6.27 10.56
C LEU A 322 -10.06 -6.29 9.52
N ILE A 323 -8.85 -5.83 9.87
CA ILE A 323 -7.72 -5.78 8.95
C ILE A 323 -7.34 -7.18 8.45
N SER A 324 -7.02 -8.10 9.37
CA SER A 324 -6.60 -9.46 9.00
C SER A 324 -7.74 -10.29 8.44
N MET A 325 -8.97 -10.12 8.95
CA MET A 325 -10.13 -10.84 8.42
C MET A 325 -10.51 -10.40 7.00
N LEU A 326 -10.41 -9.11 6.67
CA LEU A 326 -10.66 -8.62 5.31
C LEU A 326 -9.60 -9.11 4.32
N LEU A 327 -8.32 -9.08 4.70
CA LEU A 327 -7.23 -9.62 3.89
C LEU A 327 -7.40 -11.12 3.60
N LEU A 328 -7.79 -11.90 4.62
CA LEU A 328 -8.05 -13.33 4.45
C LEU A 328 -9.34 -13.60 3.66
N ASN A 329 -10.35 -12.74 3.81
CA ASN A 329 -11.58 -12.84 3.03
C ASN A 329 -11.30 -12.67 1.53
N ASP A 330 -10.55 -11.64 1.15
CA ASP A 330 -10.12 -11.42 -0.25
C ASP A 330 -9.35 -12.63 -0.80
N HIS A 331 -8.44 -13.19 0.00
CA HIS A 331 -7.73 -14.41 -0.37
C HIS A 331 -8.68 -15.58 -0.62
N TYR A 332 -9.64 -15.86 0.27
CA TYR A 332 -10.61 -16.94 0.06
C TYR A 332 -11.47 -16.75 -1.18
N VAL A 333 -11.85 -15.50 -1.50
CA VAL A 333 -12.58 -15.20 -2.74
C VAL A 333 -11.70 -15.52 -3.96
N LYS A 334 -10.45 -15.04 -3.95
CA LYS A 334 -9.49 -15.24 -5.05
C LYS A 334 -9.13 -16.71 -5.29
N THR A 335 -9.08 -17.53 -4.24
CA THR A 335 -8.77 -18.97 -4.33
C THR A 335 -10.00 -19.86 -4.51
N GLY A 336 -11.21 -19.30 -4.53
CA GLY A 336 -12.45 -20.05 -4.70
C GLY A 336 -12.97 -20.75 -3.44
N GLU A 337 -12.41 -20.47 -2.25
CA GLU A 337 -12.90 -20.95 -0.94
C GLU A 337 -14.17 -20.17 -0.49
N LEU A 338 -15.19 -20.06 -1.35
CA LEU A 338 -16.33 -19.16 -1.18
C LEU A 338 -17.13 -19.36 0.11
N GLY A 339 -17.24 -20.61 0.60
CA GLY A 339 -17.93 -20.90 1.86
C GLY A 339 -17.24 -20.25 3.07
N LYS A 340 -15.91 -20.33 3.14
CA LYS A 340 -15.13 -19.67 4.19
C LYS A 340 -15.16 -18.16 4.05
N ALA A 341 -15.14 -17.66 2.82
CA ALA A 341 -15.28 -16.24 2.55
C ALA A 341 -16.62 -15.71 3.12
N GLU A 342 -17.73 -16.40 2.86
CA GLU A 342 -19.05 -15.97 3.35
C GLU A 342 -19.16 -16.04 4.88
N GLU A 343 -18.64 -17.08 5.52
CA GLU A 343 -18.61 -17.18 6.99
C GLU A 343 -17.78 -16.07 7.63
N LEU A 344 -16.59 -15.80 7.09
CA LEU A 344 -15.73 -14.75 7.61
C LEU A 344 -16.34 -13.36 7.39
N LYS A 345 -17.01 -13.14 6.25
CA LYS A 345 -17.72 -11.89 5.93
C LYS A 345 -18.83 -11.59 6.94
N LYS A 346 -19.57 -12.60 7.42
CA LYS A 346 -20.59 -12.42 8.48
C LYS A 346 -19.99 -11.92 9.79
N LEU A 347 -18.85 -12.50 10.18
CA LEU A 347 -18.14 -12.06 11.39
C LEU A 347 -17.59 -10.63 11.23
N VAL A 348 -17.00 -10.32 10.07
CA VAL A 348 -16.56 -8.96 9.71
C VAL A 348 -17.71 -7.96 9.82
N ALA A 349 -18.86 -8.26 9.22
CA ALA A 349 -20.04 -7.39 9.28
C ALA A 349 -20.53 -7.16 10.71
N LYS A 350 -20.54 -8.21 11.55
CA LYS A 350 -20.90 -8.11 12.96
C LYS A 350 -19.95 -7.18 13.72
N ILE A 351 -18.64 -7.41 13.63
CA ILE A 351 -17.63 -6.58 14.31
C ILE A 351 -17.71 -5.13 13.81
N ALA A 352 -17.89 -4.92 12.51
CA ALA A 352 -18.04 -3.59 11.94
C ALA A 352 -19.27 -2.87 12.48
N ALA A 353 -20.39 -3.58 12.67
CA ALA A 353 -21.60 -3.02 13.25
C ALA A 353 -21.41 -2.62 14.73
N GLU A 354 -20.83 -3.52 15.54
CA GLU A 354 -20.59 -3.30 16.98
C GLU A 354 -19.56 -2.18 17.24
N THR A 355 -18.65 -1.93 16.30
CA THR A 355 -17.57 -0.94 16.45
C THR A 355 -17.77 0.34 15.65
N GLY A 356 -18.90 0.49 14.94
CA GLY A 356 -19.22 1.66 14.12
C GLY A 356 -18.30 1.83 12.91
N LYS A 357 -17.81 0.73 12.32
CA LYS A 357 -16.87 0.69 11.19
C LYS A 357 -17.47 0.19 9.88
N GLN A 358 -18.80 0.10 9.77
CA GLN A 358 -19.49 -0.42 8.58
C GLN A 358 -19.06 0.28 7.29
N ALA A 359 -19.06 1.62 7.27
CA ALA A 359 -18.65 2.39 6.10
C ALA A 359 -17.19 2.12 5.67
N LEU A 360 -16.28 1.87 6.61
CA LEU A 360 -14.89 1.51 6.28
C LEU A 360 -14.79 0.14 5.63
N VAL A 361 -15.57 -0.83 6.14
CA VAL A 361 -15.63 -2.18 5.59
C VAL A 361 -16.26 -2.18 4.20
N GLU A 362 -17.38 -1.48 4.02
CA GLU A 362 -18.03 -1.32 2.72
C GLU A 362 -17.08 -0.67 1.71
N ASN A 363 -16.41 0.41 2.10
CA ASN A 363 -15.40 1.06 1.27
C ASN A 363 -14.23 0.13 0.92
N PHE A 364 -13.86 -0.81 1.78
CA PHE A 364 -12.81 -1.79 1.46
C PHE A 364 -13.32 -2.83 0.45
N LEU A 365 -14.52 -3.36 0.68
CA LEU A 365 -15.13 -4.40 -0.17
C LEU A 365 -15.54 -3.89 -1.57
N HIS A 366 -15.75 -2.58 -1.73
CA HIS A 366 -16.18 -1.95 -2.98
C HIS A 366 -15.04 -1.23 -3.75
N ARG A 367 -13.78 -1.34 -3.31
CA ARG A 367 -12.65 -0.76 -4.06
C ARG A 367 -12.39 -1.56 -5.34
N GLU A 368 -12.31 -0.85 -6.46
CA GLU A 368 -11.80 -1.37 -7.75
C GLU A 368 -10.26 -1.50 -7.75
N GLU A 369 -9.55 -0.80 -6.84
CA GLU A 369 -8.10 -0.89 -6.70
C GLU A 369 -7.71 -1.88 -5.61
N GLU A 370 -6.89 -2.88 -5.98
CA GLU A 370 -6.27 -3.81 -5.04
C GLU A 370 -5.44 -3.06 -3.99
N VAL A 371 -5.60 -3.40 -2.71
CA VAL A 371 -4.59 -3.05 -1.71
C VAL A 371 -3.43 -4.01 -1.92
N PRO A 372 -2.22 -3.56 -2.31
CA PRO A 372 -1.10 -4.45 -2.47
C PRO A 372 -0.85 -5.17 -1.14
N LEU A 373 -0.88 -6.51 -1.19
CA LEU A 373 -0.66 -7.43 -0.06
C LEU A 373 0.69 -7.21 0.65
N ALA A 374 1.61 -6.49 0.00
CA ALA A 374 2.85 -5.95 0.52
C ALA A 374 3.16 -4.63 -0.21
N PRO A 375 3.82 -3.65 0.42
CA PRO A 375 4.36 -2.51 -0.31
C PRO A 375 5.31 -3.02 -1.42
N PRO A 376 5.23 -2.48 -2.64
CA PRO A 376 6.05 -2.94 -3.75
C PRO A 376 7.53 -2.70 -3.43
N VAL A 377 8.36 -3.72 -3.66
CA VAL A 377 9.82 -3.54 -3.61
C VAL A 377 10.17 -2.58 -4.75
N ILE A 378 10.71 -1.42 -4.42
CA ILE A 378 11.11 -0.42 -5.42
C ILE A 378 12.55 -0.72 -5.84
N ILE A 379 12.74 -1.03 -7.11
CA ILE A 379 14.08 -1.20 -7.70
C ILE A 379 14.55 0.11 -8.32
N SER A 380 15.87 0.30 -8.35
CA SER A 380 16.48 1.43 -9.06
C SER A 380 16.30 1.25 -10.57
N LEU A 381 15.47 2.09 -11.16
CA LEU A 381 15.28 2.19 -12.61
C LEU A 381 16.03 3.43 -13.14
N ASP A 382 16.56 3.33 -14.37
CA ASP A 382 17.08 4.49 -15.10
C ASP A 382 15.91 5.31 -15.66
N LEU A 383 15.27 6.08 -14.77
CA LEU A 383 14.10 6.89 -15.10
C LEU A 383 14.40 7.96 -16.16
N LYS A 384 15.63 8.50 -16.20
CA LYS A 384 16.03 9.50 -17.20
C LYS A 384 15.99 8.90 -18.60
N LYS A 385 16.55 7.71 -18.80
CA LYS A 385 16.49 7.02 -20.09
C LYS A 385 15.04 6.69 -20.48
N MET A 386 14.24 6.32 -19.49
CA MET A 386 12.82 6.05 -19.66
C MET A 386 12.04 7.27 -20.15
N GLU A 387 12.25 8.41 -19.49
CA GLU A 387 11.60 9.68 -19.78
C GLU A 387 11.99 10.26 -21.15
N VAL A 388 13.23 10.01 -21.60
CA VAL A 388 13.68 10.36 -22.96
C VAL A 388 12.95 9.53 -24.02
N SER A 389 12.43 8.36 -23.66
CA SER A 389 11.70 7.46 -24.58
C SER A 389 10.21 7.80 -24.66
N LEU A 390 9.68 8.64 -23.77
CA LEU A 390 8.29 9.09 -23.80
C LEU A 390 8.09 10.24 -24.80
N ARG A 391 7.00 10.18 -25.56
CA ARG A 391 6.56 11.22 -26.52
C ARG A 391 5.18 11.69 -26.13
N GLN A 392 4.98 13.00 -26.10
CA GLN A 392 3.68 13.57 -25.79
C GLN A 392 2.73 13.30 -26.95
N VAL A 393 1.58 12.71 -26.65
CA VAL A 393 0.49 12.53 -27.63
C VAL A 393 -0.43 13.74 -27.57
N LYS A 394 -0.97 14.05 -26.38
CA LYS A 394 -1.79 15.25 -26.13
C LYS A 394 -1.86 15.53 -24.63
N ASP A 395 -1.75 16.80 -24.24
CA ASP A 395 -1.89 17.25 -22.85
C ASP A 395 -1.06 16.41 -21.86
N ASN A 396 -1.73 15.64 -20.99
CA ASN A 396 -1.11 14.80 -19.98
C ASN A 396 -0.84 13.36 -20.44
N LEU A 397 -1.16 13.01 -21.68
CA LEU A 397 -0.98 11.68 -22.26
C LEU A 397 0.33 11.58 -23.04
N TYR A 398 1.13 10.58 -22.70
CA TYR A 398 2.37 10.23 -23.36
C TYR A 398 2.34 8.79 -23.84
N ALA A 399 3.08 8.49 -24.90
CA ALA A 399 3.31 7.13 -25.39
C ALA A 399 4.81 6.84 -25.42
N TYR A 400 5.17 5.58 -25.17
CA TYR A 400 6.53 5.12 -25.43
C TYR A 400 6.85 5.20 -26.92
N ASN A 401 8.07 5.61 -27.26
CA ASN A 401 8.48 5.75 -28.66
C ASN A 401 8.66 4.42 -29.39
N THR A 402 8.77 3.29 -28.69
CA THR A 402 8.86 1.93 -29.27
C THR A 402 7.89 0.97 -28.57
N GLU A 403 7.72 -0.22 -29.14
CA GLU A 403 7.17 -1.37 -28.41
C GLU A 403 8.04 -1.69 -27.18
N VAL A 404 7.43 -2.34 -26.18
CA VAL A 404 8.16 -2.87 -25.03
C VAL A 404 9.12 -3.95 -25.50
N THR A 405 10.39 -3.82 -25.13
CA THR A 405 11.47 -4.72 -25.56
C THR A 405 11.59 -5.95 -24.67
N ASN A 406 12.21 -7.02 -25.19
CA ASN A 406 12.60 -8.20 -24.40
C ASN A 406 13.43 -7.81 -23.16
N ALA A 407 14.34 -6.84 -23.26
CA ALA A 407 15.14 -6.41 -22.11
C ALA A 407 14.28 -5.79 -21.00
N GLN A 408 13.29 -4.98 -21.36
CA GLN A 408 12.37 -4.34 -20.43
C GLN A 408 11.42 -5.37 -19.79
N TYR A 409 10.84 -6.27 -20.59
CA TYR A 409 9.94 -7.28 -20.06
C TYR A 409 10.67 -8.33 -19.19
N ASN A 410 11.90 -8.70 -19.55
CA ASN A 410 12.72 -9.58 -18.72
C ASN A 410 13.11 -8.96 -17.37
N LEU A 411 13.31 -7.63 -17.32
CA LEU A 411 13.53 -6.94 -16.05
C LEU A 411 12.31 -7.12 -15.12
N PHE A 412 11.11 -6.98 -15.67
CA PHE A 412 9.86 -7.25 -14.96
C PHE A 412 9.74 -8.72 -14.53
N LEU A 413 9.96 -9.69 -15.43
CA LEU A 413 9.90 -11.11 -15.06
C LEU A 413 10.93 -11.48 -13.98
N ASN A 414 12.14 -10.92 -14.04
CA ASN A 414 13.16 -11.11 -13.01
C ASN A 414 12.77 -10.47 -11.69
N TYR A 415 12.13 -9.30 -11.72
CA TYR A 415 11.54 -8.67 -10.54
C TYR A 415 10.50 -9.59 -9.91
N LEU A 416 9.57 -10.15 -10.68
CA LEU A 416 8.55 -11.07 -10.17
C LEU A 416 9.18 -12.31 -9.53
N LYS A 417 10.17 -12.93 -10.18
CA LYS A 417 10.90 -14.09 -9.65
C LYS A 417 11.64 -13.77 -8.35
N THR A 418 12.41 -12.69 -8.34
CA THR A 418 13.24 -12.28 -7.20
C THR A 418 12.39 -11.93 -5.98
N ASN A 419 11.19 -11.38 -6.21
CA ASN A 419 10.26 -10.99 -5.15
C ASN A 419 9.19 -12.04 -4.84
N HIS A 420 9.35 -13.27 -5.36
CA HIS A 420 8.43 -14.40 -5.13
C HIS A 420 6.96 -14.06 -5.43
N LEU A 421 6.71 -13.27 -6.48
CA LEU A 421 5.37 -12.92 -6.97
C LEU A 421 4.86 -14.03 -7.89
N THR A 422 4.72 -15.25 -7.36
CA THR A 422 4.47 -16.48 -8.14
C THR A 422 3.20 -16.39 -8.98
N ASP A 423 2.08 -15.94 -8.42
CA ASP A 423 0.81 -15.88 -9.18
C ASP A 423 0.88 -14.90 -10.34
N THR A 424 1.46 -13.72 -10.12
CA THR A 424 1.68 -12.72 -11.17
C THR A 424 2.70 -13.24 -12.18
N TYR A 425 3.76 -13.91 -11.74
CA TYR A 425 4.77 -14.51 -12.61
C TYR A 425 4.16 -15.58 -13.52
N GLU A 426 3.32 -16.47 -12.99
CA GLU A 426 2.67 -17.53 -13.77
C GLU A 426 1.72 -16.97 -14.83
N LYS A 427 1.07 -15.82 -14.56
CA LYS A 427 0.26 -15.10 -15.55
C LYS A 427 1.10 -14.38 -16.61
N ALA A 428 2.24 -13.81 -16.20
CA ALA A 428 3.07 -12.95 -17.03
C ALA A 428 4.19 -13.67 -17.81
N LYS A 429 4.55 -14.90 -17.41
CA LYS A 429 5.63 -15.66 -18.04
C LYS A 429 5.34 -15.87 -19.53
N ILE A 430 6.42 -16.00 -20.29
CA ILE A 430 6.36 -16.32 -21.71
C ILE A 430 5.65 -17.66 -21.89
N ASP A 431 4.63 -17.69 -22.75
CA ASP A 431 3.89 -18.90 -23.11
C ASP A 431 4.22 -19.30 -24.55
N LEU A 432 4.86 -20.47 -24.66
CA LEU A 432 5.26 -21.06 -25.95
C LEU A 432 4.50 -22.35 -26.24
N SER A 433 3.45 -22.66 -25.47
CA SER A 433 2.74 -23.94 -25.51
C SER A 433 2.10 -24.24 -26.86
N GLN A 434 1.74 -23.21 -27.63
CA GLN A 434 1.17 -23.36 -28.97
C GLN A 434 2.18 -23.78 -30.04
N TYR A 435 3.48 -23.61 -29.80
CA TYR A 435 4.51 -23.83 -30.80
C TYR A 435 5.06 -25.26 -30.79
N ASP A 436 5.51 -25.73 -31.95
CA ASP A 436 6.28 -26.97 -32.04
C ASP A 436 7.66 -26.84 -31.37
N LYS A 437 8.34 -27.96 -31.14
CA LYS A 437 9.64 -27.98 -30.43
C LYS A 437 10.74 -27.13 -31.08
N THR A 438 10.76 -27.04 -32.41
CA THR A 438 11.76 -26.24 -33.15
C THR A 438 11.52 -24.77 -32.89
N SER A 439 10.27 -24.33 -33.04
CA SER A 439 9.84 -22.97 -32.79
C SER A 439 10.03 -22.56 -31.32
N GLN A 440 9.71 -23.46 -30.38
CA GLN A 440 9.99 -23.24 -28.95
C GLN A 440 11.50 -23.03 -28.68
N ALA A 441 12.38 -23.79 -29.31
CA ALA A 441 13.82 -23.63 -29.14
C ALA A 441 14.30 -22.25 -29.61
N PHE A 442 13.77 -21.75 -30.73
CA PHE A 442 14.03 -20.40 -31.20
C PHE A 442 13.52 -19.35 -30.21
N PHE A 443 12.24 -19.42 -29.81
CA PHE A 443 11.64 -18.40 -28.94
C PHE A 443 12.22 -18.40 -27.53
N ASN A 444 12.63 -19.56 -27.00
CA ASN A 444 13.43 -19.61 -25.78
C ASN A 444 14.70 -18.77 -25.92
N GLY A 445 15.43 -18.88 -27.04
CA GLY A 445 16.59 -18.04 -27.32
C GLY A 445 16.24 -16.55 -27.52
N TYR A 446 15.10 -16.26 -28.15
CA TYR A 446 14.60 -14.90 -28.38
C TYR A 446 14.30 -14.16 -27.07
N HIS A 447 13.66 -14.83 -26.11
CA HIS A 447 13.28 -14.23 -24.84
C HIS A 447 14.37 -14.29 -23.76
N THR A 448 15.44 -15.09 -23.93
CA THR A 448 16.45 -15.28 -22.87
C THR A 448 17.41 -14.09 -22.73
N TYR A 449 17.59 -13.64 -21.49
CA TYR A 449 18.70 -12.77 -21.08
C TYR A 449 19.95 -13.61 -20.78
N LEU A 450 21.05 -13.36 -21.50
CA LEU A 450 22.39 -13.83 -21.10
C LEU A 450 23.13 -12.68 -20.42
N ASP A 451 23.55 -12.90 -19.17
CA ASP A 451 24.40 -11.97 -18.43
C ASP A 451 25.78 -11.88 -19.11
N PRO A 452 26.24 -10.68 -19.52
CA PRO A 452 27.57 -10.49 -20.07
C PRO A 452 28.71 -10.96 -19.16
N ALA A 453 28.50 -11.08 -17.85
CA ALA A 453 29.50 -11.55 -16.89
C ALA A 453 29.73 -13.08 -16.93
N ILE A 454 28.85 -13.86 -17.57
CA ILE A 454 29.03 -15.30 -17.73
C ILE A 454 29.97 -15.55 -18.92
N LYS A 455 31.27 -15.63 -18.62
CA LYS A 455 32.28 -16.16 -19.57
C LYS A 455 32.13 -17.68 -19.72
N THR A 456 31.13 -18.14 -20.45
CA THR A 456 31.13 -19.55 -20.90
C THR A 456 32.21 -19.77 -21.94
N ARG A 457 33.18 -20.63 -21.63
CA ARG A 457 34.16 -21.15 -22.59
C ARG A 457 33.44 -21.99 -23.64
N GLY A 458 33.32 -21.48 -24.86
CA GLY A 458 32.86 -22.23 -26.02
C GLY A 458 32.17 -21.35 -27.06
N SER A 459 32.80 -21.20 -28.24
CA SER A 459 32.22 -20.72 -29.50
C SER A 459 31.26 -19.53 -29.41
N VAL A 460 31.81 -18.34 -29.13
CA VAL A 460 31.17 -17.05 -29.34
C VAL A 460 31.10 -16.78 -30.86
N THR A 461 30.13 -17.37 -31.54
CA THR A 461 29.71 -16.94 -32.88
C THR A 461 28.19 -16.82 -32.89
N GLN A 462 27.69 -15.58 -32.78
CA GLN A 462 26.36 -15.14 -33.20
C GLN A 462 25.11 -15.73 -32.51
N ARG A 463 25.06 -15.82 -31.17
CA ARG A 463 23.74 -15.74 -30.51
C ARG A 463 23.29 -14.28 -30.59
N THR A 464 22.49 -13.96 -31.60
CA THR A 464 21.84 -12.65 -31.81
C THR A 464 21.18 -12.21 -30.50
N ASN A 465 21.68 -11.13 -29.92
CA ASN A 465 21.18 -10.62 -28.65
C ASN A 465 19.85 -9.90 -28.89
N PHE A 466 18.72 -10.60 -28.77
CA PHE A 466 17.36 -10.09 -29.06
C PHE A 466 16.81 -9.10 -28.01
N ARG A 467 17.68 -8.49 -27.20
CA ARG A 467 17.31 -7.56 -26.12
C ARG A 467 16.47 -6.38 -26.57
N ASN A 468 16.79 -5.82 -27.74
CA ASN A 468 16.11 -4.64 -28.28
C ASN A 468 15.02 -5.03 -29.29
N TYR A 469 14.57 -6.27 -29.30
CA TYR A 469 13.43 -6.72 -30.11
C TYR A 469 12.15 -6.66 -29.27
N PRO A 470 10.97 -6.54 -29.89
CA PRO A 470 9.70 -6.47 -29.16
C PRO A 470 9.45 -7.72 -28.31
N ALA A 471 8.94 -7.52 -27.10
CA ALA A 471 8.43 -8.59 -26.26
C ALA A 471 7.13 -9.13 -26.86
N VAL A 472 7.10 -10.43 -27.14
CA VAL A 472 5.97 -11.17 -27.74
C VAL A 472 5.74 -12.47 -26.97
N ASN A 473 4.74 -13.28 -27.36
CA ASN A 473 4.39 -14.51 -26.63
C ASN A 473 4.07 -14.27 -25.15
N ILE A 474 3.45 -13.12 -24.88
CA ILE A 474 2.97 -12.68 -23.57
C ILE A 474 1.45 -12.70 -23.55
N SER A 475 0.87 -12.95 -22.39
CA SER A 475 -0.58 -12.84 -22.19
C SER A 475 -1.01 -11.37 -22.08
N TYR A 476 -2.29 -11.11 -22.32
CA TYR A 476 -2.89 -9.80 -22.06
C TYR A 476 -2.72 -9.40 -20.59
N GLU A 477 -2.98 -10.35 -19.68
CA GLU A 477 -2.79 -10.19 -18.24
C GLU A 477 -1.34 -9.85 -17.88
N GLY A 478 -0.36 -10.42 -18.58
CA GLY A 478 1.06 -10.12 -18.42
C GLY A 478 1.42 -8.69 -18.83
N ALA A 479 0.84 -8.19 -19.93
CA ALA A 479 1.02 -6.82 -20.38
C ALA A 479 0.38 -5.80 -19.41
N ILE A 480 -0.80 -6.11 -18.85
CA ILE A 480 -1.43 -5.30 -17.80
C ILE A 480 -0.58 -5.29 -16.54
N ALA A 481 -0.14 -6.46 -16.06
CA ALA A 481 0.71 -6.56 -14.88
C ALA A 481 2.05 -5.83 -15.04
N TYR A 482 2.60 -5.79 -16.26
CA TYR A 482 3.78 -4.97 -16.57
C TYR A 482 3.49 -3.46 -16.42
N CYS A 483 2.34 -2.99 -16.89
CA CYS A 483 1.94 -1.58 -16.76
C CYS A 483 1.73 -1.17 -15.30
N GLU A 484 1.07 -2.02 -14.51
CA GLU A 484 0.86 -1.81 -13.07
C GLU A 484 2.20 -1.78 -12.33
N TRP A 485 3.06 -2.78 -12.56
CA TRP A 485 4.41 -2.82 -12.01
C TRP A 485 5.19 -1.55 -12.35
N LEU A 486 5.21 -1.13 -13.60
CA LEU A 486 5.96 0.07 -14.00
C LEU A 486 5.41 1.34 -13.33
N THR A 487 4.10 1.42 -13.11
CA THR A 487 3.45 2.51 -12.37
C THR A 487 3.94 2.56 -10.93
N GLU A 488 3.96 1.42 -10.25
CA GLU A 488 4.47 1.32 -8.87
C GLU A 488 5.95 1.71 -8.80
N GLN A 489 6.77 1.16 -9.70
CA GLN A 489 8.20 1.44 -9.72
C GLN A 489 8.47 2.92 -10.00
N TYR A 490 7.80 3.53 -10.98
CA TYR A 490 8.00 4.95 -11.28
C TYR A 490 7.61 5.84 -10.09
N ASN A 491 6.40 5.64 -9.56
CA ASN A 491 5.87 6.49 -8.47
C ASN A 491 6.64 6.30 -7.16
N GLY A 492 7.23 5.12 -6.93
CA GLY A 492 8.04 4.81 -5.75
C GLY A 492 9.48 5.31 -5.80
N ASN A 493 10.03 5.62 -7.00
CA ASN A 493 11.39 6.09 -7.16
C ASN A 493 11.51 7.61 -6.92
N ALA A 494 12.56 8.05 -6.21
CA ALA A 494 12.73 9.46 -5.82
C ALA A 494 13.12 10.38 -6.99
N ASP A 495 13.85 9.88 -7.98
CA ASP A 495 14.41 10.65 -9.10
C ASP A 495 13.41 10.87 -10.26
N ARG A 496 12.11 10.66 -10.01
CA ARG A 496 11.05 10.77 -11.02
C ARG A 496 10.78 12.22 -11.41
N LYS A 497 10.56 12.48 -12.70
CA LYS A 497 10.17 13.79 -13.21
C LYS A 497 8.76 14.21 -12.83
N TYR A 498 7.81 13.27 -12.80
CA TYR A 498 6.41 13.56 -12.47
C TYR A 498 6.05 12.96 -11.11
N LYS A 499 5.32 13.71 -10.28
CA LYS A 499 5.00 13.28 -8.92
C LYS A 499 4.14 12.01 -8.87
N LYS A 500 3.15 11.89 -9.76
CA LYS A 500 2.27 10.72 -9.87
C LYS A 500 1.84 10.47 -11.33
N VAL A 501 2.01 9.24 -11.81
CA VAL A 501 1.60 8.80 -13.15
C VAL A 501 0.83 7.48 -13.10
N LYS A 502 0.20 7.10 -14.21
CA LYS A 502 -0.36 5.77 -14.47
C LYS A 502 0.09 5.28 -15.84
N PHE A 503 0.78 4.14 -15.89
CA PHE A 503 1.06 3.42 -17.13
C PHE A 503 -0.07 2.44 -17.44
N ARG A 504 -0.42 2.30 -18.72
CA ARG A 504 -1.46 1.40 -19.21
C ARG A 504 -1.29 1.08 -20.69
N LEU A 505 -2.07 0.12 -21.18
CA LEU A 505 -2.30 -0.06 -22.61
C LEU A 505 -3.16 1.10 -23.16
N PRO A 506 -3.00 1.49 -24.43
CA PRO A 506 -3.82 2.52 -25.05
C PRO A 506 -5.22 2.01 -25.37
N THR A 507 -6.19 2.93 -25.38
CA THR A 507 -7.45 2.71 -26.10
C THR A 507 -7.17 2.57 -27.60
N VAL A 508 -8.08 1.94 -28.35
CA VAL A 508 -7.97 1.88 -29.83
C VAL A 508 -7.82 3.29 -30.42
N LYS A 509 -8.61 4.25 -29.93
CA LYS A 509 -8.60 5.63 -30.45
C LYS A 509 -7.29 6.35 -30.17
N GLU A 510 -6.77 6.23 -28.96
CA GLU A 510 -5.47 6.80 -28.60
C GLU A 510 -4.35 6.21 -29.45
N TRP A 511 -4.39 4.89 -29.67
CA TRP A 511 -3.41 4.20 -30.51
C TRP A 511 -3.48 4.71 -31.95
N GLN A 512 -4.67 4.79 -32.55
CA GLN A 512 -4.85 5.24 -33.94
C GLN A 512 -4.40 6.69 -34.14
N ILE A 513 -4.68 7.57 -33.19
CA ILE A 513 -4.23 8.97 -33.22
C ILE A 513 -2.71 9.06 -33.03
N ALA A 514 -2.14 8.28 -32.11
CA ALA A 514 -0.70 8.18 -31.95
C ALA A 514 -0.04 7.69 -33.25
N ALA A 515 -0.63 6.70 -33.93
CA ALA A 515 -0.19 6.18 -35.21
C ALA A 515 -0.28 7.24 -36.32
N LEU A 516 -1.37 8.00 -36.41
CA LEU A 516 -1.52 9.12 -37.35
C LEU A 516 -0.32 10.08 -37.30
N GLY A 517 0.29 10.24 -36.11
CA GLY A 517 1.53 10.98 -35.94
C GLY A 517 1.39 12.47 -36.25
N TYR A 518 0.19 13.03 -36.04
CA TYR A 518 -0.13 14.43 -36.30
C TYR A 518 -0.48 15.14 -34.99
N VAL A 519 0.42 16.02 -34.54
CA VAL A 519 0.34 16.66 -33.20
C VAL A 519 -0.86 17.62 -33.04
N ASP A 520 -1.35 18.20 -34.13
CA ASP A 520 -2.42 19.21 -34.11
C ASP A 520 -3.82 18.62 -34.36
N PHE A 521 -4.05 17.36 -33.98
CA PHE A 521 -5.33 16.67 -34.21
C PHE A 521 -6.47 17.26 -33.36
N ALA A 522 -7.69 17.26 -33.91
CA ALA A 522 -8.87 17.89 -33.32
C ALA A 522 -9.71 16.91 -32.48
N SER A 523 -9.82 15.65 -32.90
CA SER A 523 -10.68 14.64 -32.27
C SER A 523 -9.94 13.33 -32.00
N TRP A 524 -10.36 12.59 -30.98
CA TRP A 524 -9.87 11.22 -30.75
C TRP A 524 -10.44 10.21 -31.74
N ASN A 525 -11.51 10.54 -32.46
CA ASN A 525 -12.02 9.71 -33.55
C ASN A 525 -11.21 9.99 -34.82
N LEU A 526 -10.53 8.98 -35.36
CA LEU A 526 -9.59 9.13 -36.47
C LEU A 526 -10.20 9.90 -37.68
N ASP A 527 -11.41 9.53 -38.10
CA ASP A 527 -12.09 10.08 -39.29
C ASP A 527 -12.63 11.51 -39.13
N GLU A 528 -12.66 12.04 -37.90
CA GLU A 528 -13.08 13.41 -37.62
C GLU A 528 -11.91 14.41 -37.74
N ASN A 529 -10.72 13.92 -38.08
CA ASN A 529 -9.52 14.73 -38.18
C ASN A 529 -9.18 15.14 -39.60
N THR A 530 -8.35 16.16 -39.69
CA THR A 530 -7.65 16.56 -40.90
C THR A 530 -6.16 16.56 -40.66
N VAL A 531 -5.36 16.28 -41.69
CA VAL A 531 -3.90 16.35 -41.62
C VAL A 531 -3.34 17.31 -42.66
N LYS A 532 -2.30 18.04 -42.26
CA LYS A 532 -1.51 18.84 -43.18
C LYS A 532 -0.52 17.95 -43.93
N VAL A 533 -0.63 17.92 -45.26
CA VAL A 533 0.23 17.15 -46.15
C VAL A 533 0.88 18.04 -47.21
N THR A 534 2.01 17.58 -47.73
CA THR A 534 2.67 18.11 -48.92
C THR A 534 2.28 17.26 -50.11
N ILE A 535 1.61 17.87 -51.09
CA ILE A 535 1.34 17.22 -52.39
C ILE A 535 2.52 17.53 -53.33
N PRO A 536 3.26 16.51 -53.78
CA PRO A 536 4.36 16.70 -54.72
C PRO A 536 3.87 17.28 -56.06
N PRO A 537 4.71 18.05 -56.78
CA PRO A 537 4.34 18.51 -58.12
C PRO A 537 4.16 17.33 -59.09
N PRO A 538 3.26 17.43 -60.09
CA PRO A 538 3.04 16.37 -61.08
C PRO A 538 4.36 15.96 -61.77
N GLY A 539 4.58 14.64 -61.93
CA GLY A 539 5.81 14.08 -62.50
C GLY A 539 6.99 13.97 -61.52
N ASN A 540 6.79 14.31 -60.25
CA ASN A 540 7.75 14.09 -59.18
C ASN A 540 7.05 13.54 -57.93
N GLU A 541 6.20 12.53 -58.14
CA GLU A 541 5.31 11.95 -57.13
C GLU A 541 6.06 11.40 -55.91
N ASP A 542 7.38 11.23 -55.97
CA ASP A 542 8.20 10.69 -54.89
C ASP A 542 8.86 11.73 -53.98
N GLU A 543 8.73 13.02 -54.31
CA GLU A 543 9.32 14.13 -53.55
C GLU A 543 8.67 14.27 -52.17
N ILE A 544 9.47 14.24 -51.10
CA ILE A 544 8.99 14.21 -49.71
C ILE A 544 8.94 15.62 -49.10
N VAL A 545 9.75 16.55 -49.62
CA VAL A 545 10.03 17.84 -49.00
C VAL A 545 9.39 19.00 -49.76
N LYS A 546 9.43 18.97 -51.10
CA LYS A 546 8.96 20.08 -51.94
C LYS A 546 7.57 19.79 -52.51
N GLY A 547 6.65 20.74 -52.38
CA GLY A 547 5.31 20.60 -52.96
C GLY A 547 4.33 21.63 -52.42
N LYS A 548 3.06 21.49 -52.80
CA LYS A 548 1.98 22.33 -52.28
C LYS A 548 1.51 21.79 -50.95
N GLU A 549 1.65 22.58 -49.89
CA GLU A 549 1.02 22.24 -48.61
C GLU A 549 -0.50 22.38 -48.71
N THR A 550 -1.23 21.38 -48.21
CA THR A 550 -2.69 21.38 -48.14
C THR A 550 -3.15 20.68 -46.87
N VAL A 551 -4.40 20.89 -46.52
CA VAL A 551 -5.10 20.16 -45.46
C VAL A 551 -6.08 19.19 -46.13
N ILE A 552 -6.07 17.93 -45.71
CA ILE A 552 -6.97 16.89 -46.23
C ILE A 552 -7.69 16.19 -45.07
N PRO A 553 -8.91 15.65 -45.29
CA PRO A 553 -9.55 14.77 -44.32
C PRO A 553 -8.73 13.49 -44.12
N VAL A 554 -8.80 12.92 -42.93
CA VAL A 554 -8.24 11.58 -42.64
C VAL A 554 -9.28 10.54 -43.05
N ASP A 555 -9.25 10.12 -44.32
CA ASP A 555 -10.13 9.08 -44.88
C ASP A 555 -9.33 7.81 -45.24
N ASN A 556 -9.89 6.94 -46.08
CA ASN A 556 -9.25 5.70 -46.51
C ASN A 556 -8.02 5.91 -47.42
N THR A 557 -7.64 7.15 -47.71
CA THR A 557 -6.38 7.49 -48.39
C THR A 557 -5.25 7.79 -47.39
N VAL A 558 -5.54 7.94 -46.10
CA VAL A 558 -4.53 8.09 -45.04
C VAL A 558 -4.48 6.77 -44.26
N LEU A 559 -3.59 5.88 -44.69
CA LEU A 559 -3.46 4.52 -44.18
C LEU A 559 -2.20 4.32 -43.34
N TYR A 560 -1.17 5.11 -43.55
CA TYR A 560 0.14 4.87 -42.95
C TYR A 560 0.69 6.09 -42.19
N PRO A 561 1.58 5.86 -41.21
CA PRO A 561 2.06 6.91 -40.31
C PRO A 561 3.20 7.76 -40.89
N TRP A 562 3.60 7.52 -42.15
CA TRP A 562 4.83 8.06 -42.74
C TRP A 562 4.72 9.54 -43.12
N PHE A 563 5.70 10.35 -42.68
CA PHE A 563 6.05 11.71 -43.14
C PHE A 563 4.88 12.69 -43.44
N LYS A 564 5.18 13.88 -43.98
CA LYS A 564 4.16 14.86 -44.42
C LYS A 564 3.74 14.69 -45.88
N ALA A 565 4.42 13.85 -46.65
CA ALA A 565 4.18 13.71 -48.07
C ALA A 565 2.98 12.79 -48.35
N TYR A 566 1.97 13.32 -49.05
CA TYR A 566 0.66 12.69 -49.24
C TYR A 566 0.75 11.30 -49.89
N ASN A 567 1.59 11.17 -50.90
CA ASN A 567 1.84 9.95 -51.70
C ASN A 567 2.44 8.78 -50.90
N TYR A 568 2.97 9.02 -49.69
CA TYR A 568 3.44 7.96 -48.81
C TYR A 568 2.40 7.62 -47.74
N ARG A 569 1.46 8.52 -47.42
CA ARG A 569 0.39 8.21 -46.45
C ARG A 569 -0.59 7.14 -46.94
N ASN A 570 -0.57 6.78 -48.22
CA ASN A 570 -1.35 5.70 -48.81
C ASN A 570 -0.53 4.48 -49.28
N LYS A 571 0.78 4.41 -48.98
CA LYS A 571 1.65 3.31 -49.46
C LYS A 571 2.62 2.82 -48.38
N ALA A 572 2.79 1.51 -48.28
CA ALA A 572 3.79 0.90 -47.40
C ALA A 572 5.22 0.92 -47.97
N GLN A 573 5.37 1.13 -49.29
CA GLN A 573 6.66 1.12 -49.97
C GLN A 573 7.07 2.50 -50.46
N ASN A 574 8.37 2.74 -50.48
CA ASN A 574 8.94 3.89 -51.17
C ASN A 574 9.13 3.63 -52.68
N ARG A 575 9.60 4.64 -53.43
CA ARG A 575 9.88 4.54 -54.87
C ARG A 575 10.89 3.48 -55.31
N ARG A 576 11.69 2.97 -54.36
CA ARG A 576 12.66 1.90 -54.58
C ARG A 576 12.07 0.52 -54.29
N ASN A 577 10.76 0.43 -54.09
CA ASN A 577 10.02 -0.77 -53.64
C ASN A 577 10.47 -1.28 -52.27
N CYS A 578 11.11 -0.45 -51.44
CA CYS A 578 11.51 -0.84 -50.10
C CYS A 578 10.39 -0.50 -49.13
N PHE A 579 10.01 -1.47 -48.28
CA PHE A 579 9.00 -1.23 -47.25
C PHE A 579 9.49 -0.24 -46.20
N LEU A 580 8.56 0.56 -45.68
CA LEU A 580 8.79 1.57 -44.64
C LEU A 580 8.45 1.06 -43.22
N GLY A 581 8.08 -0.22 -43.13
CA GLY A 581 7.86 -0.98 -41.90
C GLY A 581 8.11 -2.47 -42.16
N ASN A 582 7.99 -3.29 -41.13
CA ASN A 582 8.22 -4.74 -41.19
C ASN A 582 6.88 -5.47 -41.36
N PHE A 583 6.68 -6.16 -42.49
CA PHE A 583 5.39 -6.71 -42.90
C PHE A 583 5.56 -8.04 -43.63
N LYS A 584 4.48 -8.81 -43.75
CA LYS A 584 4.44 -9.93 -44.69
C LYS A 584 4.35 -9.41 -46.12
N ALA A 585 5.49 -9.26 -46.77
CA ALA A 585 5.57 -8.83 -48.15
C ALA A 585 4.79 -9.78 -49.09
N PRO A 586 3.95 -9.25 -50.01
CA PRO A 586 3.26 -10.08 -51.00
C PRO A 586 4.23 -10.86 -51.89
N GLU A 587 3.83 -12.07 -52.29
CA GLU A 587 4.68 -12.98 -53.09
C GLU A 587 5.08 -12.38 -54.46
N ASP A 588 4.24 -11.50 -55.01
CA ASP A 588 4.41 -10.86 -56.31
C ASP A 588 5.07 -9.46 -56.24
N CYS A 589 5.50 -9.03 -55.05
CA CYS A 589 6.04 -7.68 -54.90
C CYS A 589 7.46 -7.54 -55.50
N LYS A 590 7.75 -6.37 -56.08
CA LYS A 590 9.07 -6.09 -56.67
C LYS A 590 10.12 -5.98 -55.56
N PRO A 591 11.33 -6.56 -55.73
CA PRO A 591 12.37 -6.48 -54.73
C PRO A 591 12.79 -5.03 -54.47
N CYS A 592 13.09 -4.72 -53.21
CA CYS A 592 13.69 -3.47 -52.81
C CYS A 592 15.00 -3.26 -53.60
N ALA A 593 15.16 -2.09 -54.22
CA ALA A 593 16.32 -1.76 -55.05
C ALA A 593 17.60 -1.50 -54.22
N SER A 594 17.57 -1.76 -52.91
CA SER A 594 18.73 -1.65 -52.02
C SER A 594 19.42 -3.02 -51.89
N PRO A 595 20.70 -3.17 -52.28
CA PRO A 595 21.41 -4.44 -52.19
C PRO A 595 21.73 -4.87 -50.74
N SER A 596 21.49 -4.01 -49.75
CA SER A 596 21.87 -4.20 -48.35
C SER A 596 20.71 -4.57 -47.41
N VAL A 597 19.48 -4.60 -47.92
CA VAL A 597 18.27 -4.86 -47.13
C VAL A 597 17.44 -5.87 -47.94
N GLY A 598 16.83 -6.87 -47.28
CA GLY A 598 15.83 -7.73 -47.92
C GLY A 598 14.60 -6.92 -48.40
N MET A 599 13.47 -7.57 -48.64
CA MET A 599 12.25 -6.86 -49.08
C MET A 599 11.86 -5.73 -48.12
N ASP A 600 11.66 -6.08 -46.84
CA ASP A 600 11.45 -5.16 -45.73
C ASP A 600 12.63 -5.10 -44.75
N GLY A 601 13.53 -6.09 -44.80
CA GLY A 601 14.77 -6.15 -44.03
C GLY A 601 14.81 -7.26 -42.98
N TYR A 602 13.68 -7.90 -42.67
CA TYR A 602 13.60 -8.92 -41.62
C TYR A 602 12.68 -10.07 -42.02
N SER A 603 13.07 -11.31 -41.76
CA SER A 603 12.21 -12.47 -42.02
C SER A 603 11.14 -12.71 -40.94
N MET A 604 11.25 -12.03 -39.81
CA MET A 604 10.34 -12.03 -38.66
C MET A 604 10.42 -10.65 -37.98
N MET A 605 10.20 -10.56 -36.66
CA MET A 605 10.42 -9.32 -35.91
C MET A 605 11.84 -8.77 -36.11
N GLY A 606 11.93 -7.45 -36.26
CA GLY A 606 13.17 -6.69 -36.22
C GLY A 606 13.41 -6.07 -34.85
N PRO A 607 14.62 -5.51 -34.60
CA PRO A 607 14.84 -4.63 -33.45
C PRO A 607 13.86 -3.45 -33.50
N VAL A 608 13.44 -2.97 -32.33
CA VAL A 608 12.66 -1.72 -32.26
C VAL A 608 13.49 -0.54 -32.76
N ALA A 609 12.80 0.49 -33.24
CA ALA A 609 13.34 1.66 -33.91
C ALA A 609 14.21 1.34 -35.15
N SER A 610 13.85 0.30 -35.92
CA SER A 610 14.52 -0.04 -37.18
C SER A 610 14.06 0.82 -38.36
N TYR A 611 12.84 1.36 -38.29
CA TYR A 611 12.25 2.21 -39.32
C TYR A 611 12.19 3.68 -38.87
N PHE A 612 11.72 4.56 -39.74
CA PHE A 612 11.61 5.99 -39.41
C PHE A 612 10.45 6.24 -38.43
N PRO A 613 10.62 7.16 -37.47
CA PRO A 613 9.52 7.52 -36.58
C PRO A 613 8.48 8.36 -37.33
N ASN A 614 7.23 8.31 -36.85
CA ASN A 614 6.17 9.19 -37.32
C ASN A 614 6.34 10.63 -36.80
N GLY A 615 5.40 11.53 -37.13
CA GLY A 615 5.48 12.94 -36.74
C GLY A 615 5.42 13.24 -35.23
N MET A 616 5.03 12.25 -34.40
CA MET A 616 5.10 12.33 -32.93
C MET A 616 6.39 11.72 -32.36
N GLY A 617 7.26 11.17 -33.20
CA GLY A 617 8.49 10.52 -32.77
C GLY A 617 8.31 9.06 -32.34
N LEU A 618 7.23 8.41 -32.76
CA LEU A 618 6.94 7.00 -32.47
C LEU A 618 7.44 6.12 -33.62
N PHE A 619 8.19 5.07 -33.29
CA PHE A 619 8.73 4.08 -34.20
C PHE A 619 7.82 2.87 -34.28
N ASP A 620 7.85 2.16 -35.41
CA ASP A 620 7.26 0.83 -35.60
C ASP A 620 5.77 0.71 -35.21
N VAL A 621 5.05 1.85 -35.19
CA VAL A 621 3.61 1.87 -34.86
C VAL A 621 2.78 1.09 -35.88
N VAL A 622 3.31 0.87 -37.09
CA VAL A 622 2.65 0.04 -38.11
C VAL A 622 3.66 -0.98 -38.62
N GLY A 623 3.34 -2.26 -38.44
CA GLY A 623 4.23 -3.39 -38.70
C GLY A 623 5.01 -3.86 -37.47
N ASN A 624 6.02 -4.69 -37.71
CA ASN A 624 6.83 -5.36 -36.68
C ASN A 624 6.00 -6.28 -35.79
N VAL A 625 5.26 -5.78 -34.81
CA VAL A 625 4.29 -6.55 -34.01
C VAL A 625 3.01 -5.74 -33.82
N ALA A 626 1.85 -6.40 -33.86
CA ALA A 626 0.60 -5.73 -33.53
C ALA A 626 0.60 -5.44 -32.03
N GLU A 627 0.15 -4.25 -31.64
CA GLU A 627 0.26 -3.77 -30.26
C GLU A 627 -1.06 -3.93 -29.52
N MET A 628 -1.06 -4.67 -28.40
CA MET A 628 -2.25 -4.83 -27.56
C MET A 628 -2.84 -3.48 -27.13
N THR A 629 -4.16 -3.38 -27.20
CA THR A 629 -4.94 -2.26 -26.67
C THR A 629 -5.53 -2.61 -25.31
N GLU A 630 -6.19 -1.67 -24.63
CA GLU A 630 -6.93 -1.95 -23.38
C GLU A 630 -8.11 -2.93 -23.55
N GLU A 631 -8.50 -3.23 -24.79
CA GLU A 631 -9.54 -4.20 -25.09
C GLU A 631 -8.90 -5.58 -25.30
N LYS A 632 -9.10 -6.50 -24.36
CA LYS A 632 -8.55 -7.86 -24.43
C LYS A 632 -8.92 -8.54 -25.75
N GLY A 633 -7.90 -9.08 -26.43
CA GLY A 633 -8.07 -9.76 -27.71
C GLY A 633 -8.04 -8.83 -28.92
N ARG A 634 -7.79 -7.53 -28.73
CA ARG A 634 -7.61 -6.55 -29.81
C ARG A 634 -6.23 -5.92 -29.74
N ALA A 635 -5.47 -6.07 -30.83
CA ALA A 635 -4.20 -5.40 -31.06
C ALA A 635 -4.31 -4.50 -32.30
N ALA A 636 -3.41 -3.55 -32.48
CA ALA A 636 -3.46 -2.61 -33.60
C ALA A 636 -2.14 -2.54 -34.37
N GLY A 637 -2.20 -2.14 -35.64
CA GLY A 637 -1.05 -1.80 -36.48
C GLY A 637 -0.43 -2.91 -37.32
N GLY A 638 -0.84 -4.17 -37.15
CA GLY A 638 -0.30 -5.31 -37.88
C GLY A 638 1.13 -5.67 -37.49
N SER A 639 1.71 -6.69 -38.13
CA SER A 639 2.99 -7.29 -37.73
C SER A 639 3.79 -7.78 -38.94
N TRP A 640 4.99 -8.32 -38.67
CA TRP A 640 5.82 -9.01 -39.66
C TRP A 640 5.11 -10.16 -40.40
N ASN A 641 4.01 -10.70 -39.87
CA ASN A 641 3.23 -11.78 -40.50
C ASN A 641 1.85 -11.33 -41.00
N HIS A 642 1.56 -10.03 -40.97
CA HIS A 642 0.38 -9.44 -41.61
C HIS A 642 0.78 -8.73 -42.89
N SER A 643 -0.08 -8.75 -43.91
CA SER A 643 0.16 -8.00 -45.13
C SER A 643 0.15 -6.48 -44.86
N PRO A 644 0.69 -5.65 -45.76
CA PRO A 644 0.60 -4.19 -45.63
C PRO A 644 -0.84 -3.68 -45.48
N ASP A 645 -1.80 -4.26 -46.21
CA ASP A 645 -3.21 -3.83 -46.14
C ASP A 645 -3.86 -4.22 -44.80
N GLU A 646 -3.35 -5.26 -44.14
CA GLU A 646 -3.72 -5.65 -42.78
C GLU A 646 -2.93 -4.88 -41.71
N SER A 647 -1.96 -4.03 -42.11
CA SER A 647 -1.05 -3.31 -41.23
C SER A 647 -1.09 -1.81 -41.55
N THR A 648 -2.11 -1.12 -41.02
CA THR A 648 -2.36 0.31 -41.25
C THR A 648 -2.66 1.01 -39.92
N ILE A 649 -2.72 2.34 -39.93
CA ILE A 649 -3.18 3.12 -38.77
C ILE A 649 -4.65 2.84 -38.41
N ARG A 650 -5.38 2.10 -39.26
CA ARG A 650 -6.79 1.72 -39.09
C ARG A 650 -6.95 0.26 -38.67
N SER A 651 -5.91 -0.55 -38.81
CA SER A 651 -5.97 -1.99 -38.62
C SER A 651 -6.13 -2.37 -37.16
N ILE A 652 -7.12 -3.22 -36.90
CA ILE A 652 -7.29 -3.92 -35.62
C ILE A 652 -7.18 -5.41 -35.87
N ASN A 653 -6.19 -6.04 -35.26
CA ASN A 653 -5.88 -7.46 -35.35
C ASN A 653 -6.46 -8.17 -34.12
N GLU A 654 -7.31 -9.17 -34.34
CA GLU A 654 -7.85 -9.99 -33.27
C GLU A 654 -6.85 -11.10 -32.87
N TYR A 655 -6.71 -11.36 -31.57
CA TYR A 655 -5.86 -12.44 -31.06
C TYR A 655 -6.54 -13.20 -29.92
N LYS A 656 -6.23 -14.49 -29.78
CA LYS A 656 -6.86 -15.38 -28.78
C LYS A 656 -5.98 -15.63 -27.56
N GLY A 657 -4.69 -15.34 -27.66
CA GLY A 657 -3.73 -15.61 -26.61
C GLY A 657 -2.34 -15.09 -26.98
N PRO A 658 -1.31 -15.47 -26.20
CA PRO A 658 0.09 -15.17 -26.49
C PRO A 658 0.44 -15.57 -27.94
N ASP A 659 1.15 -14.73 -28.68
CA ASP A 659 1.54 -14.99 -30.08
C ASP A 659 2.78 -14.16 -30.47
N ALA A 660 3.59 -14.64 -31.42
CA ALA A 660 4.83 -14.01 -31.85
C ALA A 660 4.61 -12.76 -32.74
N THR A 661 3.37 -12.55 -33.19
CA THR A 661 2.94 -11.39 -33.95
C THR A 661 2.35 -10.29 -33.06
N ILE A 662 2.14 -10.56 -31.77
CA ILE A 662 1.48 -9.67 -30.83
C ILE A 662 2.45 -9.24 -29.73
N GLY A 663 2.70 -7.93 -29.66
CA GLY A 663 3.44 -7.27 -28.59
C GLY A 663 2.60 -6.14 -27.99
N PHE A 664 3.25 -5.12 -27.42
CA PHE A 664 2.54 -3.98 -26.86
C PHE A 664 3.45 -2.76 -26.68
N ARG A 665 2.82 -1.59 -26.62
CA ARG A 665 3.41 -0.31 -26.26
C ARG A 665 2.66 0.23 -25.06
N ILE A 666 3.37 0.93 -24.18
CA ILE A 666 2.76 1.55 -23.00
C ILE A 666 2.47 3.02 -23.24
N PHE A 667 1.34 3.46 -22.70
CA PHE A 667 0.93 4.85 -22.57
C PHE A 667 1.01 5.27 -21.10
N MET A 668 1.23 6.55 -20.86
CA MET A 668 1.38 7.13 -19.53
C MET A 668 0.50 8.36 -19.38
N ASP A 669 -0.39 8.34 -18.40
CA ASP A 669 -1.14 9.51 -17.94
C ASP A 669 -0.40 10.18 -16.79
N ILE A 670 -0.18 11.50 -16.90
CA ILE A 670 0.28 12.32 -15.78
C ILE A 670 -0.94 12.67 -14.91
N ILE A 671 -0.95 12.18 -13.67
CA ILE A 671 -1.98 12.48 -12.67
C ILE A 671 -1.59 13.71 -11.87
N GLU A 672 -0.32 13.81 -11.48
CA GLU A 672 0.24 14.93 -10.75
C GLU A 672 1.64 15.25 -11.30
N LYS A 673 1.84 16.51 -11.71
CA LYS A 673 3.11 16.99 -12.28
C LYS A 673 4.19 17.07 -11.21
#